data_AF-A0A5J4VYS6-F1
#
_entry.id   AF-A0A5J4VYS6-F1
#
_cell.length_a   1.000
_cell.length_b   1.000
_cell.length_c   1.000
_cell.angle_alpha   90.00
_cell.angle_beta   90.00
_cell.angle_gamma   90.00
#
_symmetry.space_group_name_H-M   'P 1'
#
loop_
_entity.id
_entity.type
_entity.pdbx_description
1 polymer ?
#
loop_
_entity_poly.entity_id
_entity_poly.type
_entity_poly.pdbx_seq_one_letter_code
_entity_poly.pdbx_strand_id
1 'polypeptide(L)'
;LPSNRNVKVAVTDSFDIDVFAQMTKYKIENGQETKEIVQNRVVAPNTAIRETKNNQRITLKYEAVNDWENASHLASLREIRDKWNIDIEMSYKDYAQQQHDRIYGVQIKDDGTIEQMIDELAQACIDGLKNLNIHNYPQPINMEVSLLSIFCGLYGISNESIRAEGMKNIRQFNKLSANADKNYGQAASNGERKPNPWILTKILRYHNKDYYEQTIKPLLKKNYEAKKKEKQILINQTLIPNKIDLTDDFTLLHIQQKAANGEYENEEQIVMDLTKIIAYYAGETEDVYMIKEFDAICGTLVIHHKLEGTIYKQLEKVNICFKNKKTDDKDNSKPLTAKHIFKKYASKFVMKGCKFISEDPEIFSIFQGYKYKKLDTIDYECLQMYIDLIKETIAAGDERVYEYILNWIAWMIQNPGKKSRAAIILQGRQGIGKNRFTDVIAELTNRYSCPNITNIDEFTGNFNSVVENKMFSVLNEMRNYDSKKSVATVMKSIISDPTIRINEKNQPRRTAENVLNIIYVSNADSPVQLDTDDRRHLVCACKTVHQVTEEHKEDIEYFTQLSQSYSQEFYENLMTFFLERDISQFNPTLIPMTEAKKQLINVSRTPIDDIIIEHYEQFKQGIPVALVNQYKPQNWKLTTFKNALEHKCSTP
;
A
#
# COMPACT_ATOMS: atom_id res chain seq x y z
N LEU A 1 -26.77 -40.97 -30.11
CA LEU A 1 -27.25 -39.57 -30.03
C LEU A 1 -28.29 -39.41 -31.13
N PRO A 2 -29.57 -39.14 -30.81
CA PRO A 2 -29.97 -37.89 -30.17
C PRO A 2 -30.80 -38.04 -28.88
N SER A 3 -30.89 -36.94 -28.12
CA SER A 3 -31.77 -36.73 -26.95
C SER A 3 -31.61 -37.66 -25.73
N ASN A 4 -30.36 -37.93 -25.30
CA ASN A 4 -30.11 -37.94 -23.86
C ASN A 4 -30.33 -36.51 -23.34
N ARG A 5 -31.55 -36.18 -22.88
CA ARG A 5 -31.82 -34.89 -22.25
C ARG A 5 -31.35 -34.94 -20.80
N ASN A 6 -30.07 -34.59 -20.59
CA ASN A 6 -29.58 -34.14 -19.30
C ASN A 6 -30.48 -33.00 -18.79
N VAL A 7 -31.05 -33.13 -17.59
CA VAL A 7 -31.80 -32.05 -16.93
C VAL A 7 -31.08 -31.63 -15.65
N LYS A 8 -29.99 -30.88 -15.88
CA LYS A 8 -29.11 -30.19 -14.91
C LYS A 8 -28.37 -31.06 -13.90
N VAL A 9 -27.04 -30.97 -13.98
CA VAL A 9 -26.13 -31.14 -12.84
C VAL A 9 -26.50 -30.13 -11.76
N ALA A 10 -26.62 -30.58 -10.51
CA ALA A 10 -26.70 -29.71 -9.34
C ALA A 10 -25.35 -29.73 -8.63
N VAL A 11 -24.53 -28.69 -8.87
CA VAL A 11 -23.24 -28.50 -8.19
C VAL A 11 -23.49 -27.89 -6.82
N THR A 12 -22.90 -28.47 -5.78
CA THR A 12 -22.85 -27.91 -4.43
C THR A 12 -21.41 -27.86 -3.94
N ASP A 13 -21.11 -27.04 -2.93
CA ASP A 13 -19.75 -26.83 -2.41
C ASP A 13 -19.14 -28.06 -1.70
N SER A 14 -19.75 -29.24 -1.80
CA SER A 14 -19.33 -30.46 -1.08
C SER A 14 -19.42 -31.75 -1.91
N PHE A 15 -20.27 -31.82 -2.94
CA PHE A 15 -20.33 -32.91 -3.93
C PHE A 15 -21.28 -32.58 -5.10
N ASP A 16 -21.10 -33.31 -6.21
CA ASP A 16 -21.93 -33.25 -7.41
C ASP A 16 -23.05 -34.31 -7.40
N ILE A 17 -24.19 -34.01 -8.04
CA ILE A 17 -25.32 -34.94 -8.23
C ILE A 17 -25.80 -34.92 -9.69
N ASP A 18 -25.80 -36.09 -10.32
CA ASP A 18 -26.47 -36.36 -11.59
C ASP A 18 -27.88 -36.94 -11.37
N VAL A 19 -28.85 -36.55 -12.22
CA VAL A 19 -30.26 -36.96 -12.08
C VAL A 19 -30.84 -37.40 -13.44
N PHE A 20 -31.41 -38.61 -13.48
CA PHE A 20 -32.15 -39.17 -14.62
C PHE A 20 -33.58 -39.56 -14.21
N ALA A 21 -34.57 -39.33 -15.08
CA ALA A 21 -35.97 -39.75 -14.85
C ALA A 21 -36.78 -39.86 -16.17
N GLN A 22 -37.70 -40.83 -16.24
CA GLN A 22 -38.80 -40.91 -17.21
C GLN A 22 -40.15 -41.13 -16.47
N MET A 23 -41.30 -41.00 -17.14
CA MET A 23 -42.34 -40.10 -16.63
C MET A 23 -43.81 -40.60 -16.58
N THR A 24 -44.11 -41.91 -16.64
CA THR A 24 -45.51 -42.43 -16.62
C THR A 24 -45.73 -43.63 -15.69
N LYS A 25 -46.95 -43.74 -15.14
CA LYS A 25 -47.34 -44.65 -14.05
C LYS A 25 -47.84 -46.03 -14.52
N TYR A 26 -48.44 -46.08 -15.71
CA TYR A 26 -48.97 -47.29 -16.33
C TYR A 26 -48.31 -47.52 -17.69
N LYS A 27 -48.19 -48.78 -18.12
CA LYS A 27 -47.75 -49.13 -19.47
C LYS A 27 -48.83 -48.72 -20.47
N ILE A 28 -48.45 -48.00 -21.52
CA ILE A 28 -49.38 -47.51 -22.56
C ILE A 28 -49.25 -48.41 -23.79
N GLU A 29 -50.37 -49.01 -24.21
CA GLU A 29 -50.50 -49.75 -25.46
C GLU A 29 -51.69 -49.18 -26.25
N ASN A 30 -51.52 -48.98 -27.56
CA ASN A 30 -52.51 -48.37 -28.46
C ASN A 30 -53.15 -47.05 -27.94
N GLY A 31 -52.39 -46.27 -27.17
CA GLY A 31 -52.83 -44.96 -26.67
C GLY A 31 -53.71 -44.99 -25.41
N GLN A 32 -53.88 -46.14 -24.75
CA GLN A 32 -54.60 -46.24 -23.48
C GLN A 32 -53.73 -46.84 -22.37
N GLU A 33 -53.98 -46.42 -21.12
CA GLU A 33 -53.30 -46.93 -19.93
C GLU A 33 -53.76 -48.37 -19.62
N THR A 34 -52.83 -49.32 -19.61
CA THR A 34 -53.11 -50.69 -19.15
C THR A 34 -53.06 -50.78 -17.62
N LYS A 35 -53.44 -51.93 -17.05
CA LYS A 35 -53.34 -52.17 -15.60
C LYS A 35 -51.91 -52.56 -15.14
N GLU A 36 -50.93 -52.61 -16.05
CA GLU A 36 -49.53 -52.93 -15.75
C GLU A 36 -48.75 -51.70 -15.25
N ILE A 37 -48.00 -51.86 -14.14
CA ILE A 37 -47.26 -50.78 -13.45
C ILE A 37 -45.75 -50.98 -13.67
N VAL A 38 -45.08 -50.00 -14.30
CA VAL A 38 -43.63 -49.99 -14.64
C VAL A 38 -42.80 -49.22 -13.59
N GLN A 39 -41.46 -49.19 -13.73
CA GLN A 39 -40.43 -49.59 -12.74
C GLN A 39 -39.34 -48.57 -12.15
N ASN A 40 -39.34 -47.23 -12.33
CA ASN A 40 -38.15 -46.27 -12.26
C ASN A 40 -37.21 -46.13 -10.98
N ARG A 41 -35.97 -45.55 -11.04
CA ARG A 41 -35.00 -45.32 -9.89
C ARG A 41 -34.04 -44.08 -9.95
N VAL A 42 -33.36 -43.76 -8.81
CA VAL A 42 -32.28 -42.72 -8.63
C VAL A 42 -31.11 -43.31 -7.80
N VAL A 43 -29.83 -42.94 -8.09
CA VAL A 43 -28.63 -43.47 -7.39
C VAL A 43 -27.50 -42.41 -7.30
N ALA A 44 -26.63 -42.48 -6.27
CA ALA A 44 -25.43 -41.63 -6.14
C ALA A 44 -24.14 -42.35 -6.61
N PRO A 45 -23.09 -41.63 -7.05
CA PRO A 45 -21.84 -42.24 -7.52
C PRO A 45 -21.21 -43.17 -6.48
N ASN A 46 -20.62 -44.28 -6.96
CA ASN A 46 -19.93 -45.30 -6.15
C ASN A 46 -20.76 -46.02 -5.06
N THR A 47 -22.10 -45.89 -5.07
CA THR A 47 -22.97 -46.61 -4.13
C THR A 47 -22.98 -48.11 -4.43
N ALA A 48 -22.61 -48.94 -3.46
CA ALA A 48 -22.73 -50.40 -3.53
C ALA A 48 -24.00 -50.87 -2.79
N ILE A 49 -24.81 -51.70 -3.44
CA ILE A 49 -26.04 -52.27 -2.84
C ILE A 49 -25.78 -53.73 -2.46
N ARG A 50 -26.28 -54.12 -1.28
CA ARG A 50 -26.25 -55.51 -0.81
C ARG A 50 -27.65 -56.12 -0.93
N GLU A 51 -27.76 -57.17 -1.72
CA GLU A 51 -29.01 -57.93 -1.88
C GLU A 51 -28.79 -59.39 -1.46
N THR A 52 -29.86 -60.10 -1.14
CA THR A 52 -29.82 -61.53 -0.80
C THR A 52 -30.65 -62.30 -1.82
N LYS A 53 -30.01 -63.01 -2.73
CA LYS A 53 -30.66 -63.94 -3.67
C LYS A 53 -30.33 -65.38 -3.26
N ASN A 54 -31.33 -66.25 -3.27
CA ASN A 54 -31.21 -67.68 -2.92
C ASN A 54 -30.41 -67.93 -1.61
N ASN A 55 -30.72 -67.17 -0.55
CA ASN A 55 -30.05 -67.19 0.76
C ASN A 55 -28.53 -66.89 0.78
N GLN A 56 -27.94 -66.35 -0.30
CA GLN A 56 -26.58 -65.80 -0.29
C GLN A 56 -26.58 -64.28 -0.43
N ARG A 57 -25.74 -63.60 0.36
CA ARG A 57 -25.53 -62.15 0.31
C ARG A 57 -24.51 -61.81 -0.77
N ILE A 58 -24.90 -60.98 -1.73
CA ILE A 58 -24.03 -60.51 -2.81
C ILE A 58 -23.93 -58.98 -2.72
N THR A 59 -22.74 -58.44 -2.92
CA THR A 59 -22.50 -56.99 -2.98
C THR A 59 -22.26 -56.60 -4.43
N LEU A 60 -23.14 -55.78 -5.00
CA LEU A 60 -23.00 -55.29 -6.37
C LEU A 60 -22.33 -53.91 -6.35
N LYS A 61 -21.31 -53.74 -7.21
CA LYS A 61 -20.70 -52.45 -7.54
C LYS A 61 -21.16 -52.06 -8.94
N TYR A 62 -21.55 -50.81 -9.13
CA TYR A 62 -21.89 -50.28 -10.45
C TYR A 62 -20.62 -49.89 -11.21
N GLU A 63 -20.15 -50.79 -12.08
CA GLU A 63 -19.47 -50.40 -13.31
C GLU A 63 -20.50 -50.44 -14.44
N ALA A 64 -20.40 -49.53 -15.41
CA ALA A 64 -21.46 -49.31 -16.39
C ALA A 64 -21.60 -50.49 -17.36
N VAL A 65 -22.79 -51.12 -17.43
CA VAL A 65 -23.28 -51.88 -18.59
C VAL A 65 -24.80 -52.10 -18.49
N ASN A 66 -25.43 -52.29 -19.65
CA ASN A 66 -26.84 -52.65 -19.82
C ASN A 66 -27.21 -53.95 -19.06
N ASP A 67 -28.25 -53.89 -18.23
CA ASP A 67 -29.17 -55.03 -18.06
C ASP A 67 -30.55 -54.51 -17.59
N TRP A 68 -31.59 -54.64 -18.43
CA TRP A 68 -32.84 -53.87 -18.30
C TRP A 68 -33.99 -54.67 -17.65
N GLU A 69 -33.79 -55.94 -17.27
CA GLU A 69 -34.92 -56.82 -16.91
C GLU A 69 -35.38 -56.81 -15.43
N ASN A 70 -34.75 -56.09 -14.49
CA ASN A 70 -35.01 -56.31 -13.04
C ASN A 70 -34.99 -55.06 -12.08
N ALA A 71 -35.44 -53.87 -12.48
CA ALA A 71 -35.42 -52.65 -11.61
C ALA A 71 -36.81 -52.00 -11.32
N SER A 72 -36.95 -51.33 -10.14
CA SER A 72 -38.24 -50.99 -9.47
C SER A 72 -38.40 -49.59 -8.79
N HIS A 73 -39.65 -49.10 -8.58
CA HIS A 73 -40.18 -47.71 -8.79
C HIS A 73 -39.83 -46.50 -7.87
N LEU A 74 -39.88 -45.29 -8.50
CA LEU A 74 -40.14 -43.94 -7.94
C LEU A 74 -40.98 -43.07 -8.95
N ALA A 75 -41.93 -42.26 -8.48
CA ALA A 75 -43.11 -41.85 -9.29
C ALA A 75 -43.07 -40.50 -10.06
N SER A 76 -42.42 -39.43 -9.59
CA SER A 76 -42.30 -38.17 -10.37
C SER A 76 -41.17 -37.24 -9.91
N LEU A 77 -40.68 -36.39 -10.81
CA LEU A 77 -39.63 -35.38 -10.51
C LEU A 77 -40.12 -34.29 -9.52
N ARG A 78 -41.43 -33.99 -9.49
CA ARG A 78 -42.02 -33.03 -8.56
C ARG A 78 -42.02 -33.61 -7.14
N GLU A 79 -42.57 -34.81 -6.96
CA GLU A 79 -42.57 -35.50 -5.65
C GLU A 79 -41.16 -35.80 -5.12
N ILE A 80 -40.17 -36.05 -6.00
CA ILE A 80 -38.76 -36.21 -5.61
C ILE A 80 -38.21 -34.88 -5.04
N ARG A 81 -38.50 -33.75 -5.69
CA ARG A 81 -38.06 -32.42 -5.23
C ARG A 81 -38.78 -31.97 -3.97
N ASP A 82 -40.08 -32.25 -3.86
CA ASP A 82 -40.89 -31.97 -2.67
C ASP A 82 -40.38 -32.79 -1.47
N LYS A 83 -40.05 -34.09 -1.66
CA LYS A 83 -39.38 -34.92 -0.63
C LYS A 83 -37.97 -34.45 -0.27
N TRP A 84 -37.27 -33.78 -1.19
CA TRP A 84 -35.95 -33.19 -0.94
C TRP A 84 -36.01 -31.72 -0.47
N ASN A 85 -37.22 -31.19 -0.26
CA ASN A 85 -37.47 -29.84 0.26
C ASN A 85 -36.89 -28.72 -0.65
N ILE A 86 -36.94 -28.93 -1.97
CA ILE A 86 -36.54 -27.96 -3.00
C ILE A 86 -37.80 -27.36 -3.63
N ASP A 87 -38.19 -26.19 -3.15
CA ASP A 87 -39.35 -25.42 -3.63
C ASP A 87 -38.99 -24.56 -4.87
N ILE A 88 -39.85 -24.60 -5.88
CA ILE A 88 -39.71 -23.89 -7.17
C ILE A 88 -40.71 -22.72 -7.30
N GLU A 89 -41.66 -22.59 -6.36
CA GLU A 89 -42.59 -21.45 -6.27
C GLU A 89 -42.06 -20.35 -5.33
N MET A 90 -40.97 -20.64 -4.60
CA MET A 90 -40.22 -19.68 -3.80
C MET A 90 -39.78 -18.47 -4.65
N SER A 91 -40.25 -17.27 -4.27
CA SER A 91 -39.86 -16.06 -4.99
C SER A 91 -38.34 -15.82 -4.88
N TYR A 92 -37.73 -15.14 -5.85
CA TYR A 92 -36.30 -14.78 -5.78
C TYR A 92 -35.97 -14.02 -4.47
N LYS A 93 -36.91 -13.23 -3.95
CA LYS A 93 -36.79 -12.52 -2.67
C LYS A 93 -36.72 -13.50 -1.49
N ASP A 94 -37.54 -14.53 -1.47
CA ASP A 94 -37.53 -15.56 -0.42
C ASP A 94 -36.30 -16.47 -0.54
N TYR A 95 -35.85 -16.76 -1.76
CA TYR A 95 -34.59 -17.47 -2.02
C TYR A 95 -33.36 -16.66 -1.54
N ALA A 96 -33.29 -15.37 -1.88
CA ALA A 96 -32.24 -14.47 -1.40
C ALA A 96 -32.27 -14.32 0.13
N GLN A 97 -33.46 -14.19 0.73
CA GLN A 97 -33.63 -14.20 2.18
C GLN A 97 -33.19 -15.53 2.80
N GLN A 98 -33.47 -16.67 2.16
CA GLN A 98 -32.96 -17.97 2.61
C GLN A 98 -31.43 -18.08 2.51
N GLN A 99 -30.81 -17.54 1.46
CA GLN A 99 -29.35 -17.49 1.36
C GLN A 99 -28.75 -16.61 2.47
N HIS A 100 -29.29 -15.43 2.71
CA HIS A 100 -28.89 -14.59 3.86
C HIS A 100 -29.10 -15.28 5.21
N ASP A 101 -30.23 -15.97 5.40
CA ASP A 101 -30.52 -16.70 6.64
C ASP A 101 -29.63 -17.95 6.80
N ARG A 102 -29.10 -18.53 5.70
CA ARG A 102 -28.11 -19.62 5.73
C ARG A 102 -26.72 -19.14 6.13
N ILE A 103 -26.33 -17.90 5.82
CA ILE A 103 -25.03 -17.33 6.23
C ILE A 103 -24.86 -17.34 7.76
N TYR A 104 -25.92 -17.05 8.52
CA TYR A 104 -25.90 -17.15 9.99
C TYR A 104 -25.95 -18.61 10.52
N GLY A 105 -26.23 -19.57 9.62
CA GLY A 105 -26.41 -20.99 9.90
C GLY A 105 -25.20 -21.87 9.59
N VAL A 106 -24.09 -21.32 9.09
CA VAL A 106 -22.85 -22.07 8.83
C VAL A 106 -22.15 -22.35 10.15
N GLN A 107 -22.25 -23.60 10.60
CA GLN A 107 -21.84 -24.07 11.93
C GLN A 107 -20.98 -25.35 11.85
N ILE A 108 -20.39 -25.59 10.68
CA ILE A 108 -19.39 -26.61 10.42
C ILE A 108 -18.15 -25.84 9.96
N LYS A 109 -16.99 -26.11 10.56
CA LYS A 109 -15.72 -25.50 10.16
C LYS A 109 -15.15 -26.18 8.91
N ASP A 110 -14.11 -25.58 8.33
CA ASP A 110 -13.39 -26.11 7.16
C ASP A 110 -12.78 -27.51 7.41
N ASP A 111 -12.53 -27.88 8.68
CA ASP A 111 -12.07 -29.21 9.13
C ASP A 111 -13.20 -30.25 9.31
N GLY A 112 -14.45 -29.87 9.02
CA GLY A 112 -15.63 -30.72 9.19
C GLY A 112 -16.18 -30.80 10.62
N THR A 113 -15.57 -30.13 11.61
CA THR A 113 -16.06 -30.15 12.99
C THR A 113 -17.29 -29.27 13.18
N ILE A 114 -18.24 -29.73 13.99
CA ILE A 114 -19.41 -28.94 14.39
C ILE A 114 -18.95 -27.90 15.41
N GLU A 115 -19.34 -26.65 15.18
CA GLU A 115 -19.00 -25.55 16.06
C GLU A 115 -19.72 -25.65 17.41
N GLN A 116 -19.09 -25.19 18.49
CA GLN A 116 -19.72 -25.15 19.80
C GLN A 116 -20.81 -24.06 19.86
N MET A 117 -21.97 -24.40 20.39
CA MET A 117 -23.06 -23.43 20.61
C MET A 117 -22.78 -22.60 21.87
N ILE A 118 -22.86 -21.27 21.76
CA ILE A 118 -22.70 -20.36 22.90
C ILE A 118 -23.86 -20.49 23.89
N ASP A 119 -23.57 -20.36 25.18
CA ASP A 119 -24.56 -20.59 26.26
C ASP A 119 -25.81 -19.70 26.16
N GLU A 120 -25.66 -18.42 25.77
CA GLU A 120 -26.79 -17.50 25.53
C GLU A 120 -27.78 -18.06 24.48
N LEU A 121 -27.25 -18.65 23.40
CA LEU A 121 -28.05 -19.25 22.35
C LEU A 121 -28.56 -20.65 22.73
N ALA A 122 -27.78 -21.42 23.50
CA ALA A 122 -28.19 -22.72 24.01
C ALA A 122 -29.39 -22.57 24.95
N GLN A 123 -29.33 -21.63 25.91
CA GLN A 123 -30.44 -21.33 26.82
C GLN A 123 -31.69 -20.88 26.05
N ALA A 124 -31.55 -19.94 25.11
CA ALA A 124 -32.66 -19.53 24.24
C ALA A 124 -33.25 -20.71 23.45
N CYS A 125 -32.42 -21.66 22.99
CA CYS A 125 -32.94 -22.89 22.39
C CYS A 125 -33.78 -23.70 23.38
N ILE A 126 -33.31 -23.91 24.61
CA ILE A 126 -34.06 -24.62 25.66
C ILE A 126 -35.38 -23.93 26.01
N ASP A 127 -35.36 -22.60 26.10
CA ASP A 127 -36.54 -21.82 26.43
C ASP A 127 -37.63 -21.87 25.36
N GLY A 128 -37.23 -22.01 24.09
CA GLY A 128 -38.14 -22.17 22.96
C GLY A 128 -38.70 -23.58 22.77
N LEU A 129 -38.13 -24.62 23.39
CA LEU A 129 -38.59 -26.02 23.32
C LEU A 129 -39.84 -26.25 24.20
N LYS A 130 -40.92 -25.54 23.89
CA LYS A 130 -42.20 -25.57 24.61
C LYS A 130 -43.35 -25.64 23.60
N ASN A 131 -44.46 -26.28 23.98
CA ASN A 131 -45.67 -26.49 23.18
C ASN A 131 -45.50 -27.32 21.88
N LEU A 132 -44.42 -28.09 21.75
CA LEU A 132 -44.18 -28.97 20.60
C LEU A 132 -44.96 -30.29 20.72
N ASN A 133 -45.37 -30.84 19.57
CA ASN A 133 -45.79 -32.24 19.46
C ASN A 133 -44.58 -33.09 19.06
N ILE A 134 -44.25 -34.12 19.85
CA ILE A 134 -43.01 -34.89 19.72
C ILE A 134 -43.29 -36.35 19.32
N HIS A 135 -42.69 -36.74 18.20
CA HIS A 135 -42.95 -37.98 17.47
C HIS A 135 -41.77 -38.95 17.60
N ASN A 136 -42.04 -40.25 17.43
CA ASN A 136 -41.01 -41.29 17.65
C ASN A 136 -40.06 -41.46 16.47
N TYR A 137 -40.61 -41.46 15.25
CA TYR A 137 -39.88 -41.82 14.04
C TYR A 137 -39.28 -40.57 13.37
N PRO A 138 -38.11 -40.70 12.73
CA PRO A 138 -37.49 -39.58 12.02
C PRO A 138 -38.23 -39.31 10.71
N GLN A 139 -39.12 -38.31 10.74
CA GLN A 139 -39.56 -37.59 9.54
C GLN A 139 -38.62 -36.41 9.24
N PRO A 140 -38.68 -35.81 8.05
CA PRO A 140 -38.06 -34.52 7.78
C PRO A 140 -38.43 -33.49 8.86
N ILE A 141 -37.44 -32.73 9.34
CA ILE A 141 -37.58 -31.87 10.53
C ILE A 141 -38.56 -30.70 10.35
N ASN A 142 -38.98 -30.42 9.12
CA ASN A 142 -40.03 -29.46 8.77
C ASN A 142 -41.45 -30.06 8.85
N MET A 143 -41.59 -31.38 8.87
CA MET A 143 -42.88 -32.09 8.95
C MET A 143 -43.24 -32.43 10.41
N GLU A 144 -42.33 -33.07 11.15
CA GLU A 144 -42.56 -33.46 12.55
C GLU A 144 -41.28 -33.27 13.38
N VAL A 145 -41.44 -32.96 14.67
CA VAL A 145 -40.30 -32.95 15.62
C VAL A 145 -40.11 -34.36 16.17
N SER A 146 -38.99 -35.00 15.85
CA SER A 146 -38.67 -36.31 16.42
C SER A 146 -38.00 -36.18 17.79
N LEU A 147 -38.29 -37.11 18.70
CA LEU A 147 -37.65 -37.19 20.00
C LEU A 147 -36.13 -37.37 19.89
N LEU A 148 -35.67 -38.13 18.89
CA LEU A 148 -34.26 -38.31 18.55
C LEU A 148 -33.59 -36.97 18.18
N SER A 149 -34.23 -36.14 17.35
CA SER A 149 -33.66 -34.82 16.97
C SER A 149 -33.54 -33.86 18.15
N ILE A 150 -34.46 -33.93 19.13
CA ILE A 150 -34.33 -33.16 20.37
C ILE A 150 -33.12 -33.66 21.17
N PHE A 151 -32.98 -34.98 21.38
CA PHE A 151 -31.85 -35.52 22.12
C PHE A 151 -30.49 -35.26 21.44
N CYS A 152 -30.37 -35.40 20.11
CA CYS A 152 -29.17 -34.95 19.38
C CYS A 152 -28.82 -33.49 19.70
N GLY A 153 -29.83 -32.62 19.74
CA GLY A 153 -29.69 -31.22 20.15
C GLY A 153 -29.16 -31.07 21.57
N LEU A 154 -29.87 -31.64 22.54
CA LEU A 154 -29.55 -31.49 23.96
C LEU A 154 -28.19 -32.07 24.35
N TYR A 155 -27.84 -33.26 23.88
CA TYR A 155 -26.52 -33.84 24.12
C TYR A 155 -25.38 -33.08 23.41
N GLY A 156 -25.71 -32.25 22.42
CA GLY A 156 -24.77 -31.31 21.80
C GLY A 156 -24.47 -30.05 22.61
N ILE A 157 -25.25 -29.75 23.66
CA ILE A 157 -25.00 -28.60 24.54
C ILE A 157 -23.91 -28.97 25.55
N SER A 158 -22.83 -28.19 25.57
CA SER A 158 -21.69 -28.43 26.46
C SER A 158 -21.95 -28.02 27.91
N ASN A 159 -22.73 -26.95 28.14
CA ASN A 159 -23.10 -26.52 29.49
C ASN A 159 -24.11 -27.52 30.11
N GLU A 160 -23.66 -28.21 31.15
CA GLU A 160 -24.42 -29.31 31.76
C GLU A 160 -25.71 -28.85 32.43
N SER A 161 -25.75 -27.63 32.97
CA SER A 161 -26.94 -27.06 33.61
C SER A 161 -28.03 -26.80 32.58
N ILE A 162 -27.67 -26.15 31.46
CA ILE A 162 -28.58 -25.87 30.34
C ILE A 162 -29.09 -27.18 29.73
N ARG A 163 -28.19 -28.16 29.55
CA ARG A 163 -28.55 -29.51 29.07
C ARG A 163 -29.54 -30.21 30.01
N ALA A 164 -29.30 -30.19 31.33
CA ALA A 164 -30.16 -30.83 32.31
C ALA A 164 -31.56 -30.19 32.37
N GLU A 165 -31.64 -28.85 32.28
CA GLU A 165 -32.92 -28.15 32.14
C GLU A 165 -33.65 -28.57 30.86
N GLY A 166 -32.94 -28.60 29.72
CA GLY A 166 -33.50 -29.06 28.45
C GLY A 166 -34.10 -30.46 28.50
N MET A 167 -33.41 -31.41 29.16
CA MET A 167 -33.92 -32.78 29.35
C MET A 167 -35.21 -32.81 30.18
N LYS A 168 -35.33 -31.98 31.21
CA LYS A 168 -36.54 -31.84 32.03
C LYS A 168 -37.69 -31.22 31.22
N ASN A 169 -37.39 -30.21 30.41
CA ASN A 169 -38.37 -29.46 29.64
C ASN A 169 -39.09 -30.32 28.57
N ILE A 170 -38.46 -31.40 28.07
CA ILE A 170 -39.08 -32.33 27.09
C ILE A 170 -40.45 -32.81 27.58
N ARG A 171 -40.55 -33.37 28.80
CA ARG A 171 -41.81 -33.90 29.35
C ARG A 171 -42.64 -32.83 30.07
N GLN A 172 -42.02 -31.76 30.57
CA GLN A 172 -42.72 -30.73 31.33
C GLN A 172 -43.54 -29.77 30.45
N PHE A 173 -43.07 -29.44 29.24
CA PHE A 173 -43.65 -28.38 28.42
C PHE A 173 -44.09 -28.82 27.00
N ASN A 174 -43.99 -30.11 26.65
CA ASN A 174 -44.30 -30.61 25.31
C ASN A 174 -45.17 -31.87 25.36
N LYS A 175 -45.83 -32.19 24.25
CA LYS A 175 -46.75 -33.34 24.13
C LYS A 175 -46.06 -34.47 23.38
N LEU A 176 -45.78 -35.58 24.06
CA LEU A 176 -45.19 -36.76 23.44
C LEU A 176 -46.29 -37.70 22.93
N SER A 177 -46.13 -38.21 21.71
CA SER A 177 -46.90 -39.36 21.24
C SER A 177 -46.61 -40.60 22.10
N ALA A 178 -47.59 -41.51 22.25
CA ALA A 178 -47.42 -42.72 23.06
C ALA A 178 -46.21 -43.58 22.64
N ASN A 179 -45.90 -43.61 21.34
CA ASN A 179 -44.72 -44.29 20.81
C ASN A 179 -43.41 -43.52 21.12
N ALA A 180 -43.42 -42.20 21.21
CA ALA A 180 -42.24 -41.43 21.60
C ALA A 180 -41.93 -41.64 23.09
N ASP A 181 -42.94 -41.59 23.95
CA ASP A 181 -42.75 -41.80 25.39
C ASP A 181 -42.31 -43.23 25.72
N LYS A 182 -42.88 -44.24 25.05
CA LYS A 182 -42.44 -45.66 25.18
C LYS A 182 -40.97 -45.88 24.80
N ASN A 183 -40.46 -45.12 23.82
CA ASN A 183 -39.09 -45.29 23.31
C ASN A 183 -38.10 -44.24 23.86
N TYR A 184 -38.49 -43.48 24.89
CA TYR A 184 -37.74 -42.32 25.39
C TYR A 184 -36.26 -42.60 25.69
N GLY A 185 -35.96 -43.67 26.44
CA GLY A 185 -34.58 -44.05 26.77
C GLY A 185 -33.75 -44.49 25.56
N GLN A 186 -34.38 -45.15 24.57
CA GLN A 186 -33.70 -45.57 23.35
C GLN A 186 -33.39 -44.38 22.43
N ALA A 187 -34.30 -43.40 22.36
CA ALA A 187 -34.07 -42.14 21.65
C ALA A 187 -32.97 -41.31 22.32
N ALA A 188 -32.91 -41.27 23.66
CA ALA A 188 -31.85 -40.59 24.41
C ALA A 188 -30.46 -41.14 24.09
N SER A 189 -30.25 -42.46 24.26
CA SER A 189 -28.95 -43.10 23.97
C SER A 189 -28.55 -42.99 22.49
N ASN A 190 -29.51 -42.97 21.56
CA ASN A 190 -29.21 -42.75 20.14
C ASN A 190 -28.85 -41.29 19.83
N GLY A 191 -29.44 -40.31 20.54
CA GLY A 191 -29.11 -38.90 20.40
C GLY A 191 -27.72 -38.55 20.94
N GLU A 192 -27.36 -39.14 22.09
CA GLU A 192 -26.02 -39.04 22.71
C GLU A 192 -24.89 -39.49 21.76
N ARG A 193 -25.14 -40.51 20.93
CA ARG A 193 -24.18 -41.00 19.92
C ARG A 193 -23.99 -40.07 18.72
N LYS A 194 -24.86 -39.08 18.54
CA LYS A 194 -24.83 -38.10 17.43
C LYS A 194 -25.20 -36.70 17.92
N PRO A 195 -24.36 -36.10 18.80
CA PRO A 195 -24.62 -34.78 19.35
C PRO A 195 -24.49 -33.71 18.27
N ASN A 196 -25.47 -32.81 18.18
CA ASN A 196 -25.45 -31.65 17.29
C ASN A 196 -26.43 -30.58 17.83
N PRO A 197 -25.95 -29.58 18.60
CA PRO A 197 -26.82 -28.63 19.29
C PRO A 197 -27.63 -27.76 18.32
N TRP A 198 -27.09 -27.51 17.13
CA TRP A 198 -27.69 -26.66 16.11
C TRP A 198 -28.96 -27.24 15.48
N ILE A 199 -29.25 -28.53 15.70
CA ILE A 199 -30.57 -29.10 15.35
C ILE A 199 -31.70 -28.36 16.08
N LEU A 200 -31.46 -27.85 17.31
CA LEU A 200 -32.48 -27.10 18.06
C LEU A 200 -32.91 -25.82 17.34
N THR A 201 -31.97 -25.08 16.73
CA THR A 201 -32.33 -23.86 15.96
C THR A 201 -33.20 -24.20 14.75
N LYS A 202 -32.98 -25.37 14.12
CA LYS A 202 -33.82 -25.88 13.01
C LYS A 202 -35.21 -26.30 13.50
N ILE A 203 -35.31 -26.97 14.65
CA ILE A 203 -36.62 -27.32 15.27
C ILE A 203 -37.43 -26.04 15.50
N LEU A 204 -36.84 -25.03 16.13
CA LEU A 204 -37.51 -23.76 16.41
C LEU A 204 -37.89 -23.02 15.13
N ARG A 205 -37.02 -23.00 14.10
CA ARG A 205 -37.33 -22.37 12.80
C ARG A 205 -38.61 -22.90 12.15
N TYR A 206 -38.86 -24.21 12.24
CA TYR A 206 -40.02 -24.84 11.60
C TYR A 206 -41.25 -24.92 12.52
N HIS A 207 -41.07 -25.22 13.80
CA HIS A 207 -42.17 -25.56 14.73
C HIS A 207 -42.44 -24.50 15.79
N ASN A 208 -41.61 -23.46 15.90
CA ASN A 208 -41.83 -22.29 16.77
C ASN A 208 -41.33 -21.00 16.08
N LYS A 209 -41.89 -20.75 14.88
CA LYS A 209 -41.40 -19.73 13.92
C LYS A 209 -41.32 -18.33 14.52
N ASP A 210 -42.33 -17.92 15.28
CA ASP A 210 -42.36 -16.57 15.88
C ASP A 210 -41.25 -16.38 16.91
N TYR A 211 -41.01 -17.38 17.77
CA TYR A 211 -39.88 -17.38 18.71
C TYR A 211 -38.53 -17.43 17.98
N TYR A 212 -38.45 -18.18 16.87
CA TYR A 212 -37.23 -18.21 16.07
C TYR A 212 -36.90 -16.83 15.47
N GLU A 213 -37.85 -16.15 14.84
CA GLU A 213 -37.62 -14.84 14.24
C GLU A 213 -37.39 -13.73 15.30
N GLN A 214 -38.05 -13.80 16.46
CA GLN A 214 -37.92 -12.79 17.53
C GLN A 214 -36.70 -12.99 18.44
N THR A 215 -36.25 -14.23 18.68
CA THR A 215 -35.20 -14.53 19.66
C THR A 215 -33.98 -15.22 19.06
N ILE A 216 -34.17 -16.33 18.35
CA ILE A 216 -33.05 -17.16 17.85
C ILE A 216 -32.29 -16.46 16.71
N LYS A 217 -32.99 -15.89 15.73
CA LYS A 217 -32.40 -15.25 14.55
C LYS A 217 -31.57 -14.00 14.89
N PRO A 218 -31.99 -13.10 15.80
CA PRO A 218 -31.13 -12.02 16.31
C PRO A 218 -29.85 -12.53 16.99
N LEU A 219 -29.93 -13.59 17.80
CA LEU A 219 -28.77 -14.19 18.47
C LEU A 219 -27.79 -14.84 17.47
N LEU A 220 -28.31 -15.54 16.45
CA LEU A 220 -27.50 -16.09 15.35
C LEU A 220 -26.76 -14.98 14.58
N LYS A 221 -27.45 -13.87 14.28
CA LYS A 221 -26.84 -12.70 13.62
C LYS A 221 -25.75 -12.06 14.48
N LYS A 222 -26.02 -11.82 15.78
CA LYS A 222 -25.06 -11.30 16.77
C LYS A 222 -23.78 -12.15 16.82
N ASN A 223 -23.94 -13.48 16.86
CA ASN A 223 -22.84 -14.44 16.92
C ASN A 223 -22.00 -14.43 15.62
N TYR A 224 -22.65 -14.41 14.46
CA TYR A 224 -21.97 -14.30 13.16
C TYR A 224 -21.17 -12.99 13.02
N GLU A 225 -21.74 -11.86 13.45
CA GLU A 225 -21.05 -10.56 13.42
C GLU A 225 -19.85 -10.51 14.38
N ALA A 226 -19.93 -11.16 15.55
CA ALA A 226 -18.81 -11.30 16.48
C ALA A 226 -17.65 -12.10 15.85
N LYS A 227 -17.92 -13.30 15.33
CA LYS A 227 -16.91 -14.15 14.66
C LYS A 227 -16.28 -13.47 13.46
N LYS A 228 -17.06 -12.70 12.68
CA LYS A 228 -16.54 -11.92 11.56
C LYS A 228 -15.54 -10.86 12.04
N LYS A 229 -15.77 -10.23 13.19
CA LYS A 229 -14.80 -9.30 13.83
C LYS A 229 -13.58 -10.04 14.37
N GLU A 230 -13.75 -11.18 15.05
CA GLU A 230 -12.64 -11.99 15.57
C GLU A 230 -11.71 -12.48 14.44
N LYS A 231 -12.26 -13.04 13.36
CA LYS A 231 -11.49 -13.43 12.17
C LYS A 231 -10.77 -12.23 11.56
N GLN A 232 -11.40 -11.06 11.54
CA GLN A 232 -10.75 -9.84 11.06
C GLN A 232 -9.59 -9.38 11.97
N ILE A 233 -9.75 -9.46 13.28
CA ILE A 233 -8.70 -9.14 14.26
C ILE A 233 -7.53 -10.10 14.09
N LEU A 234 -7.79 -11.41 13.95
CA LEU A 234 -6.76 -12.42 13.75
C LEU A 234 -5.96 -12.16 12.45
N ILE A 235 -6.62 -11.94 11.32
CA ILE A 235 -5.95 -11.57 10.06
C ILE A 235 -5.16 -10.26 10.23
N ASN A 236 -5.73 -9.27 10.92
CA ASN A 236 -5.04 -8.02 11.23
C ASN A 236 -3.86 -8.18 12.21
N GLN A 237 -3.72 -9.32 12.90
CA GLN A 237 -2.55 -9.64 13.73
C GLN A 237 -1.51 -10.44 12.94
N THR A 238 -1.92 -11.43 12.15
CA THR A 238 -1.01 -12.34 11.42
C THR A 238 -0.45 -11.77 10.11
N LEU A 239 -1.17 -10.86 9.44
CA LEU A 239 -0.75 -10.31 8.16
C LEU A 239 0.43 -9.33 8.33
N ILE A 240 1.62 -9.74 7.90
CA ILE A 240 2.83 -8.90 7.92
C ILE A 240 2.85 -8.01 6.65
N PRO A 241 2.89 -6.67 6.76
CA PRO A 241 3.01 -5.78 5.60
C PRO A 241 4.30 -6.02 4.82
N ASN A 242 4.24 -5.86 3.50
CA ASN A 242 5.45 -5.71 2.69
C ASN A 242 6.08 -4.33 2.94
N LYS A 243 7.38 -4.20 2.68
CA LYS A 243 8.06 -2.90 2.63
C LYS A 243 7.88 -2.26 1.25
N ILE A 244 7.80 -0.93 1.21
CA ILE A 244 7.86 -0.18 -0.04
C ILE A 244 9.32 -0.13 -0.49
N ASP A 245 9.63 -0.84 -1.57
CA ASP A 245 10.96 -0.92 -2.18
C ASP A 245 10.99 -0.13 -3.49
N LEU A 246 11.94 0.79 -3.63
CA LEU A 246 12.14 1.69 -4.78
C LEU A 246 12.99 1.07 -5.91
N THR A 247 13.47 -0.16 -5.75
CA THR A 247 14.12 -0.98 -6.79
C THR A 247 13.15 -1.96 -7.46
N ASP A 248 12.08 -2.34 -6.76
CA ASP A 248 10.96 -3.15 -7.25
C ASP A 248 10.02 -2.36 -8.17
N ASP A 249 9.87 -2.77 -9.44
CA ASP A 249 9.04 -2.11 -10.47
C ASP A 249 7.53 -2.20 -10.23
N PHE A 250 7.09 -2.96 -9.22
CA PHE A 250 5.69 -3.08 -8.85
C PHE A 250 5.06 -1.73 -8.47
N THR A 251 3.88 -1.45 -8.99
CA THR A 251 3.19 -0.15 -8.89
C THR A 251 1.67 -0.33 -8.91
N LEU A 252 0.90 0.75 -8.73
CA LEU A 252 -0.57 0.71 -8.83
C LEU A 252 -1.07 0.18 -10.19
N LEU A 253 -0.30 0.35 -11.27
CA LEU A 253 -0.62 -0.22 -12.59
C LEU A 253 -0.67 -1.76 -12.55
N HIS A 254 0.28 -2.38 -11.87
CA HIS A 254 0.32 -3.83 -11.70
C HIS A 254 -0.89 -4.32 -10.88
N ILE A 255 -1.26 -3.62 -9.81
CA ILE A 255 -2.49 -3.94 -9.04
C ILE A 255 -3.74 -3.82 -9.92
N GLN A 256 -3.81 -2.79 -10.79
CA GLN A 256 -4.91 -2.63 -11.75
C GLN A 256 -4.99 -3.78 -12.75
N GLN A 257 -3.86 -4.22 -13.30
CA GLN A 257 -3.79 -5.36 -14.22
C GLN A 257 -4.21 -6.66 -13.52
N LYS A 258 -3.63 -6.98 -12.36
CA LYS A 258 -3.99 -8.16 -11.56
C LYS A 258 -5.47 -8.18 -11.19
N ALA A 259 -6.04 -7.03 -10.84
CA ALA A 259 -7.46 -6.91 -10.53
C ALA A 259 -8.36 -7.11 -11.77
N ALA A 260 -7.98 -6.53 -12.92
CA ALA A 260 -8.70 -6.68 -14.18
C ALA A 260 -8.66 -8.12 -14.73
N ASN A 261 -7.53 -8.79 -14.57
CA ASN A 261 -7.35 -10.21 -14.90
C ASN A 261 -8.03 -11.17 -13.91
N GLY A 262 -8.58 -10.64 -12.80
CA GLY A 262 -9.17 -11.43 -11.72
C GLY A 262 -8.15 -12.35 -11.03
N GLU A 263 -6.89 -11.95 -10.94
CA GLU A 263 -5.82 -12.81 -10.39
C GLU A 263 -5.92 -13.04 -8.88
N TYR A 264 -6.59 -12.15 -8.16
CA TYR A 264 -6.74 -12.21 -6.71
C TYR A 264 -7.75 -13.28 -6.27
N GLU A 265 -7.40 -14.03 -5.24
CA GLU A 265 -8.23 -15.07 -4.63
C GLU A 265 -8.92 -14.56 -3.36
N ASN A 266 -8.28 -13.63 -2.64
CA ASN A 266 -8.76 -13.09 -1.37
C ASN A 266 -8.29 -11.62 -1.18
N GLU A 267 -8.83 -10.96 -0.14
CA GLU A 267 -8.47 -9.57 0.18
C GLU A 267 -7.03 -9.43 0.69
N GLU A 268 -6.45 -10.46 1.32
CA GLU A 268 -5.11 -10.42 1.94
C GLU A 268 -4.01 -10.23 0.89
N GLN A 269 -4.11 -10.95 -0.24
CA GLN A 269 -3.21 -10.76 -1.40
C GLN A 269 -3.24 -9.30 -1.93
N ILE A 270 -4.40 -8.65 -1.89
CA ILE A 270 -4.56 -7.25 -2.33
C ILE A 270 -3.94 -6.30 -1.29
N VAL A 271 -4.14 -6.55 0.00
CA VAL A 271 -3.48 -5.77 1.06
C VAL A 271 -1.96 -5.89 0.96
N MET A 272 -1.43 -7.11 0.77
CA MET A 272 0.00 -7.33 0.57
C MET A 272 0.56 -6.52 -0.61
N ASP A 273 -0.09 -6.55 -1.77
CA ASP A 273 0.34 -5.75 -2.92
C ASP A 273 0.21 -4.23 -2.68
N LEU A 274 -0.86 -3.78 -1.99
CA LEU A 274 -1.01 -2.36 -1.62
C LEU A 274 0.11 -1.91 -0.65
N THR A 275 0.55 -2.76 0.29
CA THR A 275 1.62 -2.40 1.25
C THR A 275 2.99 -2.23 0.57
N LYS A 276 3.20 -2.78 -0.63
CA LYS A 276 4.40 -2.50 -1.44
C LYS A 276 4.43 -1.09 -2.02
N ILE A 277 3.29 -0.38 -2.05
CA ILE A 277 3.16 0.88 -2.78
C ILE A 277 2.59 2.04 -1.97
N ILE A 278 1.85 1.82 -0.88
CA ILE A 278 1.19 2.89 -0.11
C ILE A 278 1.50 2.75 1.38
N ALA A 279 1.79 3.87 2.02
CA ALA A 279 1.88 4.02 3.47
C ALA A 279 1.37 5.41 3.88
N TYR A 280 1.10 5.65 5.16
CA TYR A 280 0.76 6.96 5.69
C TYR A 280 1.22 7.15 7.13
N TYR A 281 1.39 8.40 7.55
CA TYR A 281 1.79 8.76 8.91
C TYR A 281 1.08 10.03 9.36
N ALA A 282 1.01 10.24 10.68
CA ALA A 282 0.39 11.44 11.25
C ALA A 282 1.22 12.70 10.89
N GLY A 283 0.59 13.65 10.20
CA GLY A 283 1.17 14.97 9.92
C GLY A 283 0.84 16.00 11.01
N GLU A 284 1.19 17.27 10.76
CA GLU A 284 0.94 18.35 11.73
C GLU A 284 -0.54 18.75 11.87
N THR A 285 -1.36 18.49 10.84
CA THR A 285 -2.82 18.79 10.85
C THR A 285 -3.70 17.65 10.37
N GLU A 286 -3.21 16.84 9.43
CA GLU A 286 -3.91 15.69 8.84
C GLU A 286 -2.87 14.58 8.52
N ASP A 287 -3.32 13.36 8.29
CA ASP A 287 -2.46 12.25 7.87
C ASP A 287 -1.84 12.50 6.49
N VAL A 288 -0.53 12.27 6.38
CA VAL A 288 0.23 12.41 5.12
C VAL A 288 0.36 11.02 4.49
N TYR A 289 -0.23 10.85 3.30
CA TYR A 289 -0.13 9.60 2.53
C TYR A 289 1.06 9.65 1.57
N MET A 290 1.78 8.55 1.48
CA MET A 290 2.87 8.29 0.55
C MET A 290 2.43 7.23 -0.46
N ILE A 291 2.77 7.42 -1.73
CA ILE A 291 2.60 6.40 -2.77
C ILE A 291 3.86 6.26 -3.64
N LYS A 292 4.27 5.01 -3.90
CA LYS A 292 5.30 4.63 -4.88
C LYS A 292 4.72 4.71 -6.29
N GLU A 293 5.25 5.61 -7.11
CA GLU A 293 4.87 5.77 -8.51
C GLU A 293 6.12 5.85 -9.40
N PHE A 294 5.96 5.55 -10.69
CA PHE A 294 7.05 5.61 -11.67
C PHE A 294 7.09 6.99 -12.33
N ASP A 295 8.22 7.68 -12.21
CA ASP A 295 8.50 8.91 -12.94
C ASP A 295 9.05 8.57 -14.32
N ALA A 296 8.23 8.83 -15.35
CA ALA A 296 8.57 8.54 -16.75
C ALA A 296 9.59 9.50 -17.37
N ILE A 297 9.88 10.65 -16.74
CA ILE A 297 10.93 11.58 -17.18
C ILE A 297 12.29 11.12 -16.64
N CYS A 298 12.34 10.76 -15.36
CA CYS A 298 13.57 10.32 -14.69
C CYS A 298 13.85 8.81 -14.83
N GLY A 299 12.90 8.04 -15.39
CA GLY A 299 13.00 6.59 -15.58
C GLY A 299 13.14 5.81 -14.26
N THR A 300 12.52 6.30 -13.19
CA THR A 300 12.84 5.89 -11.81
C THR A 300 11.59 5.87 -10.93
N LEU A 301 11.61 5.09 -9.86
CA LEU A 301 10.51 5.07 -8.88
C LEU A 301 10.69 6.17 -7.84
N VAL A 302 9.61 6.86 -7.50
CA VAL A 302 9.61 7.96 -6.54
C VAL A 302 8.48 7.81 -5.53
N ILE A 303 8.67 8.41 -4.37
CA ILE A 303 7.63 8.53 -3.35
C ILE A 303 6.99 9.90 -3.48
N HIS A 304 5.69 9.92 -3.76
CA HIS A 304 4.89 11.14 -3.79
C HIS A 304 4.00 11.24 -2.56
N HIS A 305 4.00 12.43 -1.93
CA HIS A 305 3.05 12.79 -0.89
C HIS A 305 1.71 13.20 -1.52
N LYS A 306 0.59 12.65 -1.03
CA LYS A 306 -0.76 12.90 -1.58
C LYS A 306 -1.80 13.05 -0.46
N LEU A 307 -2.84 13.83 -0.72
CA LEU A 307 -4.03 13.87 0.14
C LEU A 307 -4.76 12.52 0.14
N GLU A 308 -5.39 12.19 1.28
CA GLU A 308 -6.30 11.03 1.44
C GLU A 308 -7.30 10.93 0.27
N GLY A 309 -7.96 12.05 -0.06
CA GLY A 309 -8.95 12.11 -1.13
C GLY A 309 -8.39 11.83 -2.54
N THR A 310 -7.10 12.03 -2.77
CA THR A 310 -6.44 11.70 -4.05
C THR A 310 -6.13 10.20 -4.11
N ILE A 311 -5.57 9.63 -3.04
CA ILE A 311 -5.33 8.18 -2.93
C ILE A 311 -6.64 7.42 -3.07
N TYR A 312 -7.71 7.85 -2.39
CA TYR A 312 -9.03 7.23 -2.53
C TYR A 312 -9.57 7.29 -3.95
N LYS A 313 -9.43 8.41 -4.67
CA LYS A 313 -9.85 8.51 -6.09
C LYS A 313 -9.01 7.62 -7.02
N GLN A 314 -7.76 7.33 -6.68
CA GLN A 314 -6.93 6.35 -7.41
C GLN A 314 -7.40 4.92 -7.13
N LEU A 315 -7.55 4.55 -5.85
CA LEU A 315 -7.96 3.21 -5.41
C LEU A 315 -9.43 2.86 -5.73
N GLU A 316 -10.30 3.86 -5.91
CA GLU A 316 -11.71 3.68 -6.31
C GLU A 316 -11.86 3.26 -7.78
N LYS A 317 -10.84 3.48 -8.61
CA LYS A 317 -10.81 3.00 -10.00
C LYS A 317 -10.42 1.53 -10.13
N VAL A 318 -9.92 0.91 -9.05
CA VAL A 318 -9.47 -0.48 -9.03
C VAL A 318 -10.62 -1.37 -8.57
N ASN A 319 -11.44 -1.83 -9.52
CA ASN A 319 -12.52 -2.79 -9.26
C ASN A 319 -11.93 -4.18 -8.97
N ILE A 320 -12.41 -4.85 -7.93
CA ILE A 320 -11.91 -6.14 -7.46
C ILE A 320 -12.90 -7.26 -7.80
N CYS A 321 -12.46 -8.23 -8.60
CA CYS A 321 -13.13 -9.49 -8.85
C CYS A 321 -12.26 -10.65 -8.35
N PHE A 322 -12.82 -11.54 -7.52
CA PHE A 322 -12.10 -12.72 -7.03
C PHE A 322 -12.36 -13.93 -7.94
N LYS A 323 -11.32 -14.73 -8.24
CA LYS A 323 -11.39 -15.90 -9.15
C LYS A 323 -12.61 -16.80 -8.95
N ASN A 324 -13.00 -17.03 -7.69
CA ASN A 324 -13.98 -18.05 -7.32
C ASN A 324 -15.41 -17.51 -7.16
N LYS A 325 -15.67 -16.22 -7.42
CA LYS A 325 -17.05 -15.71 -7.46
C LYS A 325 -17.65 -15.91 -8.86
N LYS A 326 -18.57 -16.88 -8.99
CA LYS A 326 -19.48 -16.97 -10.15
C LYS A 326 -20.24 -15.64 -10.30
N THR A 327 -20.21 -15.08 -11.50
CA THR A 327 -20.78 -13.76 -11.83
C THR A 327 -22.30 -13.84 -12.03
N ASP A 328 -23.06 -14.05 -10.95
CA ASP A 328 -24.53 -14.05 -10.97
C ASP A 328 -25.16 -12.96 -10.07
N ASP A 329 -24.35 -12.08 -9.45
CA ASP A 329 -24.83 -10.95 -8.65
C ASP A 329 -25.05 -9.69 -9.52
N LYS A 330 -26.20 -9.63 -10.20
CA LYS A 330 -26.83 -8.35 -10.60
C LYS A 330 -27.65 -7.75 -9.45
N ASP A 331 -27.04 -7.62 -8.27
CA ASP A 331 -27.65 -6.87 -7.17
C ASP A 331 -27.04 -5.47 -7.08
N ASN A 332 -27.81 -4.50 -6.58
CA ASN A 332 -27.47 -3.06 -6.58
C ASN A 332 -26.37 -2.68 -5.56
N SER A 333 -25.52 -3.63 -5.18
CA SER A 333 -24.30 -3.40 -4.40
C SER A 333 -23.29 -2.62 -5.24
N LYS A 334 -22.70 -1.56 -4.67
CA LYS A 334 -21.53 -0.92 -5.27
C LYS A 334 -20.41 -1.97 -5.45
N PRO A 335 -19.63 -1.90 -6.55
CA PRO A 335 -18.53 -2.83 -6.76
C PRO A 335 -17.50 -2.72 -5.63
N LEU A 336 -16.94 -3.86 -5.23
CA LEU A 336 -15.80 -3.87 -4.32
C LEU A 336 -14.60 -3.25 -5.04
N THR A 337 -13.92 -2.32 -4.37
CA THR A 337 -12.74 -1.64 -4.94
C THR A 337 -11.58 -1.67 -3.95
N ALA A 338 -10.35 -1.46 -4.43
CA ALA A 338 -9.17 -1.40 -3.57
C ALA A 338 -9.31 -0.35 -2.45
N LYS A 339 -10.06 0.74 -2.67
CA LYS A 339 -10.41 1.74 -1.63
C LYS A 339 -11.14 1.14 -0.44
N HIS A 340 -12.05 0.19 -0.66
CA HIS A 340 -12.78 -0.47 0.41
C HIS A 340 -11.86 -1.38 1.25
N ILE A 341 -10.98 -2.12 0.57
CA ILE A 341 -9.98 -3.00 1.21
C ILE A 341 -8.96 -2.15 1.99
N PHE A 342 -8.41 -1.10 1.39
CA PHE A 342 -7.48 -0.19 2.05
C PHE A 342 -8.05 0.39 3.35
N LYS A 343 -9.31 0.88 3.34
CA LYS A 343 -9.99 1.35 4.56
C LYS A 343 -10.18 0.26 5.61
N LYS A 344 -10.52 -0.96 5.19
CA LYS A 344 -10.76 -2.11 6.08
C LYS A 344 -9.47 -2.56 6.79
N TYR A 345 -8.32 -2.39 6.14
CA TYR A 345 -6.99 -2.77 6.64
C TYR A 345 -6.09 -1.57 6.95
N ALA A 346 -6.66 -0.38 7.23
CA ALA A 346 -5.92 0.88 7.36
C ALA A 346 -4.68 0.79 8.29
N SER A 347 -4.79 0.07 9.40
CA SER A 347 -3.69 -0.15 10.36
C SER A 347 -2.47 -0.89 9.81
N LYS A 348 -2.54 -1.47 8.60
CA LYS A 348 -1.41 -2.13 7.91
C LYS A 348 -0.56 -1.19 7.06
N PHE A 349 -1.00 0.06 6.89
CA PHE A 349 -0.32 1.07 6.09
C PHE A 349 0.24 2.22 6.96
N VAL A 350 0.06 2.16 8.28
CA VAL A 350 0.51 3.20 9.23
C VAL A 350 2.01 3.08 9.47
N MET A 351 2.70 4.20 9.37
CA MET A 351 4.06 4.42 9.83
C MET A 351 4.06 5.49 10.93
N LYS A 352 5.04 5.43 11.83
CA LYS A 352 5.29 6.41 12.90
C LYS A 352 5.74 7.77 12.38
N GLY A 353 6.30 7.81 11.18
CA GLY A 353 6.77 9.02 10.51
C GLY A 353 7.55 8.70 9.24
N CYS A 354 8.18 9.73 8.69
CA CYS A 354 9.03 9.65 7.51
C CYS A 354 10.34 10.43 7.77
N LYS A 355 11.47 9.87 7.36
CA LYS A 355 12.82 10.46 7.48
C LYS A 355 13.60 10.20 6.20
N PHE A 356 14.67 10.95 5.99
CA PHE A 356 15.57 10.65 4.88
C PHE A 356 16.24 9.28 5.08
N ILE A 357 16.78 9.04 6.29
CA ILE A 357 17.27 7.74 6.74
C ILE A 357 16.78 7.48 8.16
N SER A 358 16.33 6.26 8.42
CA SER A 358 15.95 5.74 9.73
C SER A 358 16.37 4.28 9.89
N GLU A 359 16.89 3.93 11.07
CA GLU A 359 17.08 2.56 11.54
C GLU A 359 15.82 2.00 12.23
N ASP A 360 14.94 2.88 12.71
CA ASP A 360 13.64 2.51 13.30
C ASP A 360 12.71 2.00 12.18
N PRO A 361 12.29 0.72 12.20
CA PRO A 361 11.48 0.11 11.13
C PRO A 361 10.04 0.63 11.11
N GLU A 362 9.58 1.33 12.15
CA GLU A 362 8.27 1.99 12.15
C GLU A 362 8.30 3.35 11.42
N ILE A 363 9.49 3.88 11.13
CA ILE A 363 9.68 5.14 10.39
C ILE A 363 10.09 4.81 8.95
N PHE A 364 9.40 5.43 7.98
CA PHE A 364 9.74 5.21 6.58
C PHE A 364 11.04 5.93 6.20
N SER A 365 11.99 5.18 5.61
CA SER A 365 13.23 5.70 5.04
C SER A 365 13.04 5.99 3.56
N ILE A 366 13.15 7.28 3.21
CA ILE A 366 13.12 7.77 1.83
C ILE A 366 14.32 7.28 1.03
N PHE A 367 15.51 7.30 1.63
CA PHE A 367 16.74 6.84 1.00
C PHE A 367 16.83 5.31 1.06
N GLN A 368 16.85 4.69 -0.10
CA GLN A 368 16.90 3.24 -0.29
C GLN A 368 18.12 2.81 -1.12
N GLY A 369 19.21 3.59 -1.03
CA GLY A 369 20.42 3.39 -1.84
C GLY A 369 20.41 4.16 -3.16
N TYR A 370 21.54 4.10 -3.87
CA TYR A 370 21.74 4.76 -5.16
C TYR A 370 21.30 3.88 -6.33
N LYS A 371 21.13 4.49 -7.51
CA LYS A 371 20.83 3.78 -8.77
C LYS A 371 21.99 2.88 -9.21
N TYR A 372 23.22 3.34 -9.01
CA TYR A 372 24.44 2.66 -9.43
C TYR A 372 25.07 1.92 -8.25
N LYS A 373 25.48 0.67 -8.49
CA LYS A 373 26.14 -0.20 -7.51
C LYS A 373 27.62 0.18 -7.33
N LYS A 374 28.19 -0.24 -6.21
CA LYS A 374 29.64 -0.28 -6.02
C LYS A 374 30.23 -1.47 -6.80
N LEU A 375 31.41 -1.29 -7.38
CA LEU A 375 32.25 -2.32 -8.01
C LEU A 375 33.39 -2.75 -7.07
N ASP A 376 34.04 -3.88 -7.39
CA ASP A 376 35.22 -4.38 -6.66
C ASP A 376 36.53 -3.69 -7.09
N THR A 377 36.54 -3.09 -8.28
CA THR A 377 37.69 -2.37 -8.88
C THR A 377 37.19 -1.15 -9.65
N ILE A 378 38.01 -0.10 -9.71
CA ILE A 378 37.75 1.11 -10.49
C ILE A 378 38.58 1.07 -11.77
N ASP A 379 37.92 1.15 -12.94
CA ASP A 379 38.55 1.62 -14.17
C ASP A 379 38.61 3.15 -14.15
N TYR A 380 39.83 3.69 -14.25
CA TYR A 380 40.08 5.13 -14.29
C TYR A 380 40.05 5.69 -15.72
N GLU A 381 40.22 4.85 -16.75
CA GLU A 381 40.25 5.31 -18.15
C GLU A 381 38.90 5.88 -18.57
N CYS A 382 37.79 5.21 -18.23
CA CYS A 382 36.44 5.73 -18.50
C CYS A 382 36.12 7.04 -17.74
N LEU A 383 36.77 7.29 -16.59
CA LEU A 383 36.54 8.49 -15.77
C LEU A 383 37.33 9.72 -16.24
N GLN A 384 38.42 9.51 -16.98
CA GLN A 384 39.44 10.52 -17.29
C GLN A 384 38.85 11.83 -17.83
N MET A 385 38.01 11.78 -18.88
CA MET A 385 37.42 12.99 -19.49
C MET A 385 36.55 13.81 -18.51
N TYR A 386 35.86 13.15 -17.58
CA TYR A 386 35.03 13.83 -16.58
C TYR A 386 35.89 14.45 -15.47
N ILE A 387 36.94 13.74 -15.04
CA ILE A 387 37.93 14.25 -14.08
C ILE A 387 38.69 15.45 -14.65
N ASP A 388 39.08 15.41 -15.93
CA ASP A 388 39.73 16.52 -16.63
C ASP A 388 38.81 17.73 -16.77
N LEU A 389 37.51 17.52 -17.04
CA LEU A 389 36.52 18.60 -17.02
C LEU A 389 36.49 19.28 -15.63
N ILE A 390 36.51 18.51 -14.54
CA ILE A 390 36.53 19.07 -13.19
C ILE A 390 37.84 19.83 -12.94
N LYS A 391 38.99 19.28 -13.32
CA LYS A 391 40.31 19.87 -13.06
C LYS A 391 40.57 21.12 -13.89
N GLU A 392 40.49 21.00 -15.21
CA GLU A 392 40.91 22.04 -16.14
C GLU A 392 39.85 23.12 -16.31
N THR A 393 38.57 22.76 -16.42
CA THR A 393 37.48 23.73 -16.63
C THR A 393 36.92 24.22 -15.30
N ILE A 394 36.44 23.33 -14.43
CA ILE A 394 35.67 23.75 -13.23
C ILE A 394 36.58 24.36 -12.16
N ALA A 395 37.70 23.71 -11.82
CA ALA A 395 38.67 24.20 -10.85
C ALA A 395 39.73 25.15 -11.45
N ALA A 396 39.72 25.35 -12.78
CA ALA A 396 40.67 26.19 -13.50
C ALA A 396 42.16 25.85 -13.26
N GLY A 397 42.45 24.59 -12.88
CA GLY A 397 43.79 24.13 -12.50
C GLY A 397 44.22 24.43 -11.05
N ASP A 398 43.39 25.05 -10.19
CA ASP A 398 43.72 25.16 -8.75
C ASP A 398 43.45 23.82 -8.05
N GLU A 399 44.54 23.10 -7.77
CA GLU A 399 44.50 21.77 -7.12
C GLU A 399 43.68 21.76 -5.83
N ARG A 400 43.67 22.86 -5.05
CA ARG A 400 42.91 22.94 -3.79
C ARG A 400 41.41 23.03 -4.04
N VAL A 401 41.01 23.68 -5.13
CA VAL A 401 39.62 23.78 -5.56
C VAL A 401 39.16 22.44 -6.13
N TYR A 402 39.99 21.82 -6.97
CA TYR A 402 39.77 20.48 -7.55
C TYR A 402 39.57 19.42 -6.46
N GLU A 403 40.53 19.29 -5.53
CA GLU A 403 40.46 18.33 -4.42
C GLU A 403 39.26 18.60 -3.49
N TYR A 404 38.94 19.87 -3.21
CA TYR A 404 37.75 20.22 -2.45
C TYR A 404 36.47 19.78 -3.16
N ILE A 405 36.35 19.98 -4.48
CA ILE A 405 35.16 19.57 -5.26
C ILE A 405 34.98 18.06 -5.19
N LEU A 406 36.03 17.27 -5.45
CA LEU A 406 35.95 15.81 -5.39
C LEU A 406 35.60 15.31 -3.97
N ASN A 407 36.22 15.89 -2.94
CA ASN A 407 35.92 15.57 -1.54
C ASN A 407 34.49 15.96 -1.15
N TRP A 408 33.95 17.07 -1.66
CA TRP A 408 32.58 17.51 -1.39
C TRP A 408 31.54 16.58 -2.04
N ILE A 409 31.78 16.11 -3.27
CA ILE A 409 30.92 15.12 -3.93
C ILE A 409 30.99 13.78 -3.19
N ALA A 410 32.20 13.29 -2.88
CA ALA A 410 32.42 12.07 -2.09
C ALA A 410 31.71 12.16 -0.72
N TRP A 411 31.83 13.29 -0.02
CA TRP A 411 31.18 13.49 1.28
C TRP A 411 29.66 13.38 1.19
N MET A 412 29.04 13.99 0.17
CA MET A 412 27.59 13.90 -0.07
C MET A 412 27.16 12.46 -0.37
N ILE A 413 27.97 11.70 -1.12
CA ILE A 413 27.66 10.32 -1.51
C ILE A 413 27.86 9.34 -0.33
N GLN A 414 28.92 9.49 0.46
CA GLN A 414 29.24 8.65 1.61
C GLN A 414 28.40 8.98 2.86
N ASN A 415 27.84 10.20 2.95
CA ASN A 415 27.01 10.64 4.08
C ASN A 415 25.59 11.02 3.64
N PRO A 416 24.81 10.09 3.04
CA PRO A 416 23.41 10.35 2.76
C PRO A 416 22.68 10.68 4.07
N GLY A 417 21.69 11.57 4.01
CA GLY A 417 21.03 12.08 5.21
C GLY A 417 21.77 13.21 5.95
N LYS A 418 23.02 13.54 5.60
CA LYS A 418 23.76 14.67 6.18
C LYS A 418 23.93 15.81 5.17
N LYS A 419 24.12 17.01 5.69
CA LYS A 419 24.25 18.25 4.92
C LYS A 419 25.68 18.80 5.01
N SER A 420 26.31 19.11 3.87
CA SER A 420 27.69 19.64 3.85
C SER A 420 27.79 21.04 4.48
N ARG A 421 26.68 21.78 4.48
CA ARG A 421 26.59 23.20 4.88
C ARG A 421 27.41 24.14 3.99
N ALA A 422 27.80 23.64 2.82
CA ALA A 422 28.48 24.36 1.77
C ALA A 422 27.73 24.24 0.43
N ALA A 423 27.89 25.24 -0.41
CA ALA A 423 27.40 25.29 -1.78
C ALA A 423 28.53 25.73 -2.71
N ILE A 424 28.43 25.39 -3.99
CA ILE A 424 29.43 25.73 -5.01
C ILE A 424 28.79 26.71 -6.00
N ILE A 425 29.48 27.80 -6.33
CA ILE A 425 29.08 28.75 -7.36
C ILE A 425 30.01 28.58 -8.56
N LEU A 426 29.45 28.24 -9.72
CA LEU A 426 30.16 28.10 -10.99
C LEU A 426 29.90 29.33 -11.86
N GLN A 427 30.92 30.17 -12.01
CA GLN A 427 30.91 31.36 -12.86
C GLN A 427 31.72 31.10 -14.13
N GLY A 428 31.29 31.62 -15.28
CA GLY A 428 32.06 31.56 -16.52
C GLY A 428 31.17 31.60 -17.75
N ARG A 429 31.75 31.48 -18.95
CA ARG A 429 31.00 31.52 -20.21
C ARG A 429 30.00 30.37 -20.35
N GLN A 430 29.01 30.55 -21.23
CA GLN A 430 28.11 29.49 -21.66
C GLN A 430 28.86 28.54 -22.62
N GLY A 431 28.43 27.28 -22.70
CA GLY A 431 29.01 26.29 -23.62
C GLY A 431 30.31 25.63 -23.16
N ILE A 432 30.82 25.96 -21.95
CA ILE A 432 32.09 25.40 -21.41
C ILE A 432 31.94 24.10 -20.62
N GLY A 433 30.76 23.46 -20.62
CA GLY A 433 30.54 22.19 -19.91
C GLY A 433 30.12 22.28 -18.43
N LYS A 434 29.82 23.47 -17.88
CA LYS A 434 29.32 23.62 -16.49
C LYS A 434 28.14 22.68 -16.16
N ASN A 435 27.17 22.56 -17.07
CA ASN A 435 26.03 21.65 -16.89
C ASN A 435 26.46 20.19 -17.05
N ARG A 436 27.37 19.84 -17.96
CA ARG A 436 27.90 18.47 -18.09
C ARG A 436 28.58 17.95 -16.83
N PHE A 437 29.19 18.85 -16.06
CA PHE A 437 29.69 18.54 -14.71
C PHE A 437 28.54 18.22 -13.74
N THR A 438 27.51 19.08 -13.66
CA THR A 438 26.41 18.92 -12.70
C THR A 438 25.41 17.83 -13.06
N ASP A 439 25.17 17.57 -14.35
CA ASP A 439 24.26 16.54 -14.87
C ASP A 439 24.67 15.16 -14.34
N VAL A 440 25.98 14.86 -14.33
CA VAL A 440 26.54 13.60 -13.82
C VAL A 440 26.30 13.43 -12.32
N ILE A 441 26.47 14.49 -11.52
CA ILE A 441 26.20 14.45 -10.06
C ILE A 441 24.70 14.25 -9.80
N ALA A 442 23.85 14.91 -10.59
CA ALA A 442 22.41 14.74 -10.52
C ALA A 442 21.98 13.32 -10.92
N GLU A 443 22.67 12.66 -11.86
CA GLU A 443 22.37 11.28 -12.23
C GLU A 443 22.93 10.24 -11.26
N LEU A 444 24.10 10.46 -10.64
CA LEU A 444 24.58 9.64 -9.51
C LEU A 444 23.59 9.64 -8.34
N THR A 445 22.96 10.79 -8.08
CA THR A 445 21.94 10.97 -7.02
C THR A 445 20.50 10.72 -7.50
N ASN A 446 20.29 10.60 -8.83
CA ASN A 446 19.05 10.31 -9.57
C ASN A 446 17.78 10.85 -8.89
N ARG A 447 16.93 9.96 -8.35
CA ARG A 447 15.63 10.28 -7.70
C ARG A 447 15.72 11.26 -6.52
N TYR A 448 16.91 11.40 -5.91
CA TYR A 448 17.19 12.36 -4.83
C TYR A 448 17.80 13.66 -5.36
N SER A 449 17.77 13.93 -6.66
CA SER A 449 18.28 15.16 -7.27
C SER A 449 17.18 16.05 -7.87
N CYS A 450 17.54 17.31 -8.09
CA CYS A 450 16.84 18.24 -8.97
C CYS A 450 17.85 18.86 -9.97
N PRO A 451 17.98 18.31 -11.19
CA PRO A 451 19.12 18.59 -12.09
C PRO A 451 19.14 20.01 -12.67
N ASN A 452 18.01 20.72 -12.70
CA ASN A 452 17.92 22.05 -13.30
C ASN A 452 16.72 22.81 -12.74
N ILE A 453 16.95 23.77 -11.84
CA ILE A 453 15.92 24.70 -11.38
C ILE A 453 16.34 26.12 -11.78
N THR A 454 15.53 26.74 -12.62
CA THR A 454 15.75 28.09 -13.16
C THR A 454 15.03 29.19 -12.36
N ASN A 455 14.06 28.81 -11.52
CA ASN A 455 13.29 29.75 -10.69
C ASN A 455 13.55 29.52 -9.20
N ILE A 456 14.26 30.46 -8.58
CA ILE A 456 14.56 30.40 -7.13
C ILE A 456 13.34 30.54 -6.23
N ASP A 457 12.22 31.08 -6.72
CA ASP A 457 10.97 31.11 -5.94
C ASP A 457 10.42 29.70 -5.67
N GLU A 458 10.89 28.65 -6.37
CA GLU A 458 10.60 27.24 -6.04
C GLU A 458 11.35 26.75 -4.79
N PHE A 459 12.43 27.42 -4.39
CA PHE A 459 13.13 27.17 -3.12
C PHE A 459 12.64 28.09 -2.01
N THR A 460 12.54 29.38 -2.32
CA THR A 460 12.41 30.46 -1.33
C THR A 460 11.02 31.07 -1.25
N GLY A 461 10.14 30.74 -2.19
CA GLY A 461 8.76 31.20 -2.22
C GLY A 461 7.86 30.41 -1.27
N ASN A 462 6.55 30.69 -1.38
CA ASN A 462 5.55 30.07 -0.51
C ASN A 462 5.35 28.58 -0.77
N PHE A 463 5.71 28.03 -1.94
CA PHE A 463 5.55 26.62 -2.26
C PHE A 463 6.89 26.03 -2.65
N ASN A 464 7.42 25.15 -1.80
CA ASN A 464 8.83 24.73 -1.84
C ASN A 464 9.03 23.21 -1.75
N SER A 465 8.04 22.40 -2.13
CA SER A 465 8.15 20.93 -2.08
C SER A 465 9.24 20.34 -2.97
N VAL A 466 9.78 21.10 -3.94
CA VAL A 466 10.86 20.66 -4.82
C VAL A 466 12.15 20.29 -4.06
N VAL A 467 12.39 20.91 -2.89
CA VAL A 467 13.57 20.64 -2.05
C VAL A 467 13.37 19.48 -1.07
N GLU A 468 12.13 19.01 -0.89
CA GLU A 468 11.82 17.91 0.01
C GLU A 468 12.47 16.63 -0.51
N ASN A 469 13.14 15.88 0.38
CA ASN A 469 13.72 14.58 0.06
C ASN A 469 14.79 14.62 -1.06
N LYS A 470 15.44 15.77 -1.27
CA LYS A 470 16.54 15.94 -2.23
C LYS A 470 17.90 16.11 -1.54
N MET A 471 18.89 15.35 -2.02
CA MET A 471 20.31 15.45 -1.65
C MET A 471 21.08 16.46 -2.48
N PHE A 472 20.70 16.67 -3.75
CA PHE A 472 21.42 17.51 -4.69
C PHE A 472 20.48 18.37 -5.53
N SER A 473 20.84 19.62 -5.79
CA SER A 473 20.15 20.43 -6.79
C SER A 473 21.05 21.45 -7.45
N VAL A 474 20.72 21.75 -8.71
CA VAL A 474 21.38 22.78 -9.52
C VAL A 474 20.45 23.98 -9.67
N LEU A 475 20.91 25.15 -9.24
CA LEU A 475 20.26 26.43 -9.48
C LEU A 475 20.91 27.09 -10.70
N ASN A 476 20.26 26.95 -11.84
CA ASN A 476 20.78 27.39 -13.14
C ASN A 476 20.22 28.76 -13.53
N GLU A 477 20.97 29.50 -14.35
CA GLU A 477 20.63 30.85 -14.83
C GLU A 477 20.24 31.85 -13.72
N MET A 478 20.92 31.80 -12.58
CA MET A 478 20.76 32.81 -11.53
C MET A 478 21.17 34.20 -12.06
N ARG A 479 20.18 35.05 -12.35
CA ARG A 479 20.31 36.45 -12.79
C ARG A 479 19.74 37.40 -11.75
N ASN A 480 20.49 38.46 -11.43
CA ASN A 480 20.07 39.64 -10.66
C ASN A 480 19.39 39.35 -9.31
N TYR A 481 20.09 38.63 -8.44
CA TYR A 481 19.72 38.38 -7.05
C TYR A 481 19.61 39.66 -6.18
N ASP A 482 20.22 40.76 -6.65
CA ASP A 482 20.47 41.99 -5.89
C ASP A 482 19.23 42.71 -5.31
N SER A 483 18.04 42.45 -5.86
CA SER A 483 16.84 43.23 -5.51
C SER A 483 16.13 42.81 -4.21
N LYS A 484 16.42 41.63 -3.64
CA LYS A 484 15.68 41.08 -2.48
C LYS A 484 16.59 40.41 -1.44
N LYS A 485 17.07 41.20 -0.48
CA LYS A 485 17.83 40.71 0.71
C LYS A 485 17.13 39.58 1.49
N SER A 486 15.80 39.47 1.40
CA SER A 486 15.04 38.36 2.00
C SER A 486 15.44 37.00 1.42
N VAL A 487 15.65 36.90 0.11
CA VAL A 487 16.02 35.65 -0.58
C VAL A 487 17.42 35.21 -0.15
N ALA A 488 18.36 36.16 -0.04
CA ALA A 488 19.71 35.94 0.50
C ALA A 488 19.68 35.24 1.88
N THR A 489 18.81 35.69 2.77
CA THR A 489 18.63 35.09 4.10
C THR A 489 18.04 33.68 4.02
N VAL A 490 17.03 33.46 3.19
CA VAL A 490 16.40 32.13 3.03
C VAL A 490 17.39 31.12 2.44
N MET A 491 18.15 31.47 1.40
CA MET A 491 19.15 30.54 0.84
C MET A 491 20.26 30.20 1.84
N LYS A 492 20.70 31.15 2.67
CA LYS A 492 21.66 30.88 3.77
C LYS A 492 21.09 29.87 4.76
N SER A 493 19.80 29.94 5.09
CA SER A 493 19.07 28.94 5.90
C SER A 493 18.99 27.59 5.18
N ILE A 494 18.55 27.56 3.91
CA ILE A 494 18.47 26.32 3.11
C ILE A 494 19.83 25.60 3.01
N ILE A 495 20.95 26.34 2.95
CA ILE A 495 22.30 25.77 2.98
C ILE A 495 22.74 25.35 4.40
N SER A 496 22.34 26.06 5.45
CA SER A 496 22.92 25.88 6.80
C SER A 496 22.13 24.94 7.71
N ASP A 497 20.81 24.89 7.57
CA ASP A 497 19.92 24.36 8.61
C ASP A 497 19.56 22.89 8.36
N PRO A 498 19.49 22.05 9.42
CA PRO A 498 19.28 20.60 9.29
C PRO A 498 17.82 20.21 9.00
N THR A 499 16.88 21.14 9.13
CA THR A 499 15.44 20.93 8.88
C THR A 499 14.89 22.05 8.02
N ILE A 500 13.83 21.75 7.27
CA ILE A 500 13.15 22.72 6.41
C ILE A 500 11.64 22.58 6.57
N ARG A 501 10.93 23.72 6.52
CA ARG A 501 9.47 23.74 6.46
C ARG A 501 9.03 23.60 5.02
N ILE A 502 8.35 22.48 4.74
CA ILE A 502 7.77 22.18 3.44
C ILE A 502 6.32 22.67 3.42
N ASN A 503 6.00 23.49 2.44
CA ASN A 503 4.64 23.91 2.12
C ASN A 503 4.34 23.49 0.67
N GLU A 504 3.63 22.38 0.52
CA GLU A 504 3.20 21.88 -0.78
C GLU A 504 1.78 22.39 -1.09
N LYS A 505 1.49 22.69 -2.36
CA LYS A 505 0.20 23.28 -2.73
C LYS A 505 -0.95 22.30 -2.49
N ASN A 506 -1.95 22.75 -1.72
CA ASN A 506 -3.09 21.95 -1.26
C ASN A 506 -2.71 20.76 -0.35
N GLN A 507 -1.64 20.88 0.44
CA GLN A 507 -1.24 19.86 1.42
C GLN A 507 -1.04 20.50 2.80
N PRO A 508 -1.16 19.73 3.88
CA PRO A 508 -0.63 20.11 5.19
C PRO A 508 0.84 20.55 5.11
N ARG A 509 1.17 21.63 5.81
CA ARG A 509 2.56 21.99 6.08
C ARG A 509 3.21 20.95 6.97
N ARG A 510 4.47 20.66 6.72
CA ARG A 510 5.25 19.66 7.45
C ARG A 510 6.69 20.08 7.61
N THR A 511 7.36 19.49 8.59
CA THR A 511 8.79 19.66 8.83
C THR A 511 9.54 18.46 8.25
N ALA A 512 10.51 18.69 7.37
CA ALA A 512 11.32 17.66 6.74
C ALA A 512 12.81 17.82 7.08
N GLU A 513 13.59 16.75 6.96
CA GLU A 513 15.05 16.77 7.07
C GLU A 513 15.65 17.45 5.83
N ASN A 514 16.55 18.41 6.03
CA ASN A 514 17.12 19.23 4.96
C ASN A 514 18.50 18.71 4.54
N VAL A 515 18.51 17.65 3.74
CA VAL A 515 19.73 16.95 3.32
C VAL A 515 20.37 17.54 2.04
N LEU A 516 19.82 18.65 1.55
CA LEU A 516 20.13 19.22 0.24
C LEU A 516 21.51 19.91 0.16
N ASN A 517 22.23 19.65 -0.92
CA ASN A 517 23.48 20.30 -1.31
C ASN A 517 23.27 20.99 -2.66
N ILE A 518 23.83 22.19 -2.84
CA ILE A 518 23.45 23.10 -3.93
C ILE A 518 24.67 23.50 -4.77
N ILE A 519 24.51 23.46 -6.09
CA ILE A 519 25.41 24.13 -7.03
C ILE A 519 24.65 25.23 -7.76
N TYR A 520 25.17 26.46 -7.71
CA TYR A 520 24.70 27.58 -8.51
C TYR A 520 25.49 27.60 -9.83
N VAL A 521 24.80 27.71 -10.95
CA VAL A 521 25.40 27.86 -12.27
C VAL A 521 24.96 29.20 -12.84
N SER A 522 25.92 30.07 -13.16
CA SER A 522 25.63 31.35 -13.78
C SER A 522 26.67 31.78 -14.81
N ASN A 523 26.25 32.68 -15.69
CA ASN A 523 27.10 33.39 -16.64
C ASN A 523 27.31 34.85 -16.22
N ALA A 524 26.75 35.29 -15.08
CA ALA A 524 26.90 36.64 -14.56
C ALA A 524 28.13 36.77 -13.64
N ASP A 525 28.79 37.94 -13.70
CA ASP A 525 29.97 38.26 -12.89
C ASP A 525 29.63 38.39 -11.39
N SER A 526 28.38 38.72 -11.06
CA SER A 526 27.84 38.75 -9.69
C SER A 526 26.51 37.99 -9.61
N PRO A 527 26.51 36.66 -9.39
CA PRO A 527 25.29 35.86 -9.36
C PRO A 527 24.60 35.85 -7.99
N VAL A 528 25.36 36.04 -6.90
CA VAL A 528 24.91 35.96 -5.50
C VAL A 528 25.71 36.96 -4.68
N GLN A 529 25.03 37.78 -3.87
CA GLN A 529 25.70 38.65 -2.89
C GLN A 529 26.27 37.81 -1.73
N LEU A 530 27.57 37.97 -1.45
CA LEU A 530 28.27 37.30 -0.35
C LEU A 530 28.60 38.27 0.77
N ASP A 531 28.44 37.82 2.01
CA ASP A 531 28.91 38.57 3.19
C ASP A 531 30.44 38.52 3.26
N THR A 532 31.06 39.48 3.93
CA THR A 532 32.53 39.55 4.13
C THR A 532 33.10 38.34 4.89
N ASP A 533 32.29 37.69 5.72
CA ASP A 533 32.60 36.50 6.50
C ASP A 533 31.99 35.21 5.91
N ASP A 534 31.60 35.20 4.63
CA ASP A 534 30.97 34.02 4.03
C ASP A 534 31.86 32.77 4.15
N ARG A 535 31.34 31.78 4.87
CA ARG A 535 31.89 30.44 5.04
C ARG A 535 31.06 29.33 4.36
N ARG A 536 30.15 29.70 3.45
CA ARG A 536 29.16 28.77 2.87
C ARG A 536 29.36 28.52 1.38
N HIS A 537 30.01 29.41 0.66
CA HIS A 537 30.13 29.32 -0.80
C HIS A 537 31.58 29.11 -1.23
N LEU A 538 31.84 28.04 -1.99
CA LEU A 538 32.99 27.97 -2.89
C LEU A 538 32.63 28.78 -4.14
N VAL A 539 33.56 29.59 -4.65
CA VAL A 539 33.35 30.33 -5.91
C VAL A 539 34.41 29.91 -6.92
N CYS A 540 33.97 29.22 -7.96
CA CYS A 540 34.80 28.75 -9.07
C CYS A 540 34.60 29.67 -10.27
N ALA A 541 35.64 30.40 -10.66
CA ALA A 541 35.71 31.04 -11.97
C ALA A 541 36.18 29.99 -12.98
N CYS A 542 35.24 29.30 -13.62
CA CYS A 542 35.51 28.25 -14.59
C CYS A 542 36.34 28.78 -15.77
N LYS A 543 37.43 28.08 -16.09
CA LYS A 543 38.29 28.37 -17.25
C LYS A 543 37.59 27.91 -18.53
N THR A 544 37.71 28.69 -19.59
CA THR A 544 37.27 28.28 -20.94
C THR A 544 38.38 27.43 -21.55
N VAL A 545 38.23 26.10 -21.50
CA VAL A 545 39.14 25.13 -22.15
C VAL A 545 38.56 24.70 -23.50
N HIS A 546 37.29 24.29 -23.48
CA HIS A 546 36.44 24.06 -24.65
C HIS A 546 35.22 24.97 -24.56
N GLN A 547 34.70 25.49 -25.69
CA GLN A 547 33.48 26.29 -25.75
C GLN A 547 32.66 25.99 -27.02
N VAL A 548 31.51 25.34 -26.84
CA VAL A 548 30.54 25.10 -27.93
C VAL A 548 30.13 26.43 -28.58
N THR A 549 30.55 26.63 -29.83
CA THR A 549 30.29 27.79 -30.69
C THR A 549 30.27 27.33 -32.15
N GLU A 550 29.73 28.14 -33.09
CA GLU A 550 29.74 27.78 -34.52
C GLU A 550 31.16 27.72 -35.12
N GLU A 551 32.10 28.45 -34.51
CA GLU A 551 33.49 28.61 -34.97
C GLU A 551 34.40 27.45 -34.55
N HIS A 552 34.12 26.78 -33.42
CA HIS A 552 34.95 25.73 -32.83
C HIS A 552 34.19 24.38 -32.87
N LYS A 553 34.35 23.63 -33.97
CA LYS A 553 33.62 22.37 -34.20
C LYS A 553 34.25 21.20 -33.43
N GLU A 554 35.55 21.24 -33.24
CA GLU A 554 36.34 20.35 -32.42
C GLU A 554 35.82 20.27 -30.97
N ASP A 555 35.34 21.39 -30.42
CA ASP A 555 34.73 21.43 -29.08
C ASP A 555 33.35 20.75 -29.04
N ILE A 556 32.61 20.78 -30.16
CA ILE A 556 31.35 20.03 -30.31
C ILE A 556 31.66 18.53 -30.32
N GLU A 557 32.73 18.11 -31.00
CA GLU A 557 33.18 16.71 -31.00
C GLU A 557 33.63 16.26 -29.61
N TYR A 558 34.43 17.06 -28.88
CA TYR A 558 34.80 16.79 -27.50
C TYR A 558 33.58 16.58 -26.59
N PHE A 559 32.61 17.52 -26.60
CA PHE A 559 31.41 17.39 -25.78
C PHE A 559 30.47 16.27 -26.24
N THR A 560 30.54 15.87 -27.51
CA THR A 560 29.83 14.69 -28.03
C THR A 560 30.44 13.40 -27.48
N GLN A 561 31.76 13.26 -27.56
CA GLN A 561 32.50 12.12 -27.00
C GLN A 561 32.29 12.01 -25.47
N LEU A 562 32.41 13.12 -24.74
CA LEU A 562 32.12 13.17 -23.30
C LEU A 562 30.68 12.76 -22.98
N SER A 563 29.70 13.18 -23.80
CA SER A 563 28.29 12.78 -23.58
C SER A 563 28.04 11.31 -23.92
N GLN A 564 28.84 10.72 -24.81
CA GLN A 564 28.76 9.31 -25.22
C GLN A 564 29.50 8.37 -24.26
N SER A 565 30.53 8.85 -23.54
CA SER A 565 31.25 8.03 -22.55
C SER A 565 30.46 7.77 -21.26
N TYR A 566 29.36 8.49 -21.03
CA TYR A 566 28.47 8.34 -19.87
C TYR A 566 27.60 7.06 -19.94
N SER A 567 28.24 5.90 -20.00
CA SER A 567 27.64 4.57 -19.94
C SER A 567 27.25 4.18 -18.51
N GLN A 568 26.52 3.07 -18.33
CA GLN A 568 26.28 2.52 -16.99
C GLN A 568 27.60 2.19 -16.26
N GLU A 569 28.58 1.67 -16.99
CA GLU A 569 29.92 1.35 -16.47
C GLU A 569 30.67 2.60 -15.99
N PHE A 570 30.59 3.73 -16.71
CA PHE A 570 31.12 5.01 -16.24
C PHE A 570 30.52 5.43 -14.89
N TYR A 571 29.19 5.35 -14.75
CA TYR A 571 28.52 5.74 -13.50
C TYR A 571 28.79 4.77 -12.34
N GLU A 572 28.93 3.46 -12.59
CA GLU A 572 29.31 2.47 -11.57
C GLU A 572 30.77 2.65 -11.12
N ASN A 573 31.70 2.93 -12.04
CA ASN A 573 33.08 3.29 -11.71
C ASN A 573 33.17 4.62 -10.94
N LEU A 574 32.42 5.65 -11.36
CA LEU A 574 32.44 6.96 -10.71
C LEU A 574 31.78 6.93 -9.32
N MET A 575 30.71 6.15 -9.15
CA MET A 575 30.11 5.87 -7.85
C MET A 575 31.11 5.16 -6.93
N THR A 576 31.83 4.15 -7.45
CA THR A 576 32.86 3.43 -6.69
C THR A 576 34.01 4.35 -6.28
N PHE A 577 34.52 5.18 -7.20
CA PHE A 577 35.52 6.21 -6.93
C PHE A 577 35.10 7.15 -5.79
N PHE A 578 33.87 7.67 -5.80
CA PHE A 578 33.39 8.55 -4.73
C PHE A 578 33.08 7.82 -3.41
N LEU A 579 32.71 6.54 -3.44
CA LEU A 579 32.50 5.72 -2.24
C LEU A 579 33.80 5.28 -1.56
N GLU A 580 34.89 5.09 -2.32
CA GLU A 580 36.18 4.62 -1.80
C GLU A 580 37.18 5.74 -1.49
N ARG A 581 36.93 6.97 -1.98
CA ARG A 581 37.79 8.13 -1.73
C ARG A 581 37.89 8.45 -0.24
N ASP A 582 39.11 8.47 0.30
CA ASP A 582 39.36 8.87 1.69
C ASP A 582 39.02 10.36 1.91
N ILE A 583 38.01 10.58 2.75
CA ILE A 583 37.55 11.90 3.19
C ILE A 583 37.60 12.02 4.72
N SER A 584 38.34 11.15 5.42
CA SER A 584 38.42 11.09 6.89
C SER A 584 38.89 12.41 7.53
N GLN A 585 39.74 13.16 6.83
CA GLN A 585 40.23 14.49 7.24
C GLN A 585 39.47 15.65 6.59
N PHE A 586 38.48 15.38 5.73
CA PHE A 586 37.75 16.41 5.01
C PHE A 586 36.65 17.04 5.86
N ASN A 587 36.69 18.37 5.97
CA ASN A 587 35.63 19.16 6.56
C ASN A 587 34.99 20.06 5.48
N PRO A 588 33.74 19.80 5.05
CA PRO A 588 33.09 20.59 4.01
C PRO A 588 32.87 22.07 4.37
N THR A 589 33.08 22.49 5.62
CA THR A 589 33.00 23.91 6.02
C THR A 589 34.32 24.67 5.88
N LEU A 590 35.43 23.99 5.59
CA LEU A 590 36.74 24.60 5.32
C LEU A 590 36.90 24.92 3.83
N ILE A 591 36.13 25.91 3.38
CA ILE A 591 36.05 26.28 1.96
C ILE A 591 37.28 27.11 1.53
N PRO A 592 37.99 26.74 0.44
CA PRO A 592 39.06 27.55 -0.15
C PRO A 592 38.63 28.98 -0.50
N MET A 593 39.43 29.97 -0.09
CA MET A 593 39.24 31.38 -0.45
C MET A 593 39.88 31.67 -1.82
N THR A 594 39.10 31.53 -2.89
CA THR A 594 39.52 31.81 -4.27
C THR A 594 39.55 33.32 -4.57
N GLU A 595 40.29 33.74 -5.60
CA GLU A 595 40.26 35.14 -6.05
C GLU A 595 38.86 35.57 -6.53
N ALA A 596 38.13 34.67 -7.20
CA ALA A 596 36.74 34.90 -7.59
C ALA A 596 35.84 35.16 -6.37
N LYS A 597 36.03 34.40 -5.27
CA LYS A 597 35.29 34.65 -4.01
C LYS A 597 35.63 36.01 -3.42
N LYS A 598 36.92 36.40 -3.38
CA LYS A 598 37.34 37.72 -2.92
C LYS A 598 36.73 38.84 -3.76
N GLN A 599 36.73 38.71 -5.08
CA GLN A 599 36.11 39.66 -6.01
C GLN A 599 34.60 39.79 -5.76
N LEU A 600 33.88 38.66 -5.63
CA LEU A 600 32.44 38.66 -5.38
C LEU A 600 32.07 39.28 -4.02
N ILE A 601 32.86 39.00 -2.97
CA ILE A 601 32.74 39.67 -1.66
C ILE A 601 32.99 41.18 -1.81
N ASN A 602 34.00 41.59 -2.58
CA ASN A 602 34.33 43.01 -2.77
C ASN A 602 33.23 43.76 -3.53
N VAL A 603 32.61 43.15 -4.54
CA VAL A 603 31.46 43.73 -5.27
C VAL A 603 30.18 43.74 -4.42
N SER A 604 30.07 42.83 -3.45
CA SER A 604 28.94 42.76 -2.51
C SER A 604 29.03 43.74 -1.33
N ARG A 605 30.09 44.55 -1.24
CA ARG A 605 30.29 45.53 -0.16
C ARG A 605 29.19 46.58 -0.12
N THR A 606 28.84 47.03 1.08
CA THR A 606 27.97 48.19 1.25
C THR A 606 28.79 49.48 1.15
N PRO A 607 28.19 50.62 0.76
CA PRO A 607 28.89 51.91 0.76
C PRO A 607 29.53 52.29 2.11
N ILE A 608 29.04 51.72 3.22
CA ILE A 608 29.63 51.90 4.55
C ILE A 608 30.93 51.09 4.71
N ASP A 609 31.02 49.90 4.12
CA ASP A 609 32.28 49.14 4.11
C ASP A 609 33.36 49.90 3.36
N ASP A 610 33.02 50.47 2.20
CA ASP A 610 33.97 51.24 1.39
C ASP A 610 34.46 52.49 2.14
N ILE A 611 33.57 53.23 2.82
CA ILE A 611 33.93 54.36 3.69
C ILE A 611 34.84 53.92 4.85
N ILE A 612 34.52 52.80 5.51
CA ILE A 612 35.36 52.27 6.60
C ILE A 612 36.75 51.85 6.09
N ILE A 613 36.83 51.30 4.87
CA ILE A 613 38.08 50.82 4.28
C ILE A 613 38.93 51.99 3.75
N GLU A 614 38.33 52.97 3.08
CA GLU A 614 39.01 54.18 2.60
C GLU A 614 39.61 54.99 3.76
N HIS A 615 38.87 55.08 4.88
CA HIS A 615 39.28 55.81 6.08
C HIS A 615 39.80 54.89 7.21
N TYR A 616 40.25 53.67 6.90
CA TYR A 616 40.51 52.62 7.89
C TYR A 616 41.42 53.05 9.05
N GLU A 617 42.55 53.69 8.75
CA GLU A 617 43.47 54.16 9.80
C GLU A 617 42.86 55.28 10.67
N GLN A 618 41.97 56.11 10.13
CA GLN A 618 41.25 57.13 10.91
C GLN A 618 40.20 56.47 11.81
N PHE A 619 39.46 55.47 11.32
CA PHE A 619 38.52 54.68 12.13
C PHE A 619 39.24 53.96 13.27
N LYS A 620 40.37 53.30 12.98
CA LYS A 620 41.23 52.58 13.93
C LYS A 620 41.87 53.48 14.99
N GLN A 621 42.16 54.74 14.65
CA GLN A 621 42.71 55.74 15.58
C GLN A 621 41.63 56.50 16.38
N GLY A 622 40.34 56.31 16.06
CA GLY A 622 39.22 57.02 16.69
C GLY A 622 38.86 58.32 15.96
N ILE A 623 38.03 58.21 14.92
CA ILE A 623 37.58 59.35 14.10
C ILE A 623 36.41 60.12 14.75
N PRO A 624 36.40 61.47 14.78
CA PRO A 624 35.28 62.24 15.30
C PRO A 624 33.99 62.02 14.50
N VAL A 625 32.87 61.72 15.20
CA VAL A 625 31.55 61.48 14.59
C VAL A 625 31.10 62.62 13.67
N ALA A 626 31.48 63.87 13.97
CA ALA A 626 31.18 65.02 13.11
C ALA A 626 31.83 64.94 11.72
N LEU A 627 33.02 64.36 11.61
CA LEU A 627 33.73 64.14 10.35
C LEU A 627 33.14 62.94 9.61
N VAL A 628 32.88 61.83 10.30
CA VAL A 628 32.25 60.62 9.72
C VAL A 628 30.90 60.96 9.06
N ASN A 629 30.10 61.84 9.67
CA ASN A 629 28.81 62.28 9.11
C ASN A 629 28.93 62.96 7.73
N GLN A 630 30.11 63.48 7.36
CA GLN A 630 30.36 64.10 6.06
C GLN A 630 30.54 63.06 4.95
N TYR A 631 31.00 61.84 5.30
CA TYR A 631 31.15 60.72 4.36
C TYR A 631 29.80 60.04 4.02
N LYS A 632 28.69 60.47 4.64
CA LYS A 632 27.34 59.92 4.41
C LYS A 632 26.95 59.95 2.93
N PRO A 633 26.67 58.80 2.28
CA PRO A 633 26.16 58.75 0.91
C PRO A 633 24.95 59.65 0.71
N GLN A 634 24.85 60.37 -0.42
CA GLN A 634 23.81 61.39 -0.64
C GLN A 634 22.39 60.81 -0.49
N ASN A 635 22.16 59.59 -0.99
CA ASN A 635 20.91 58.85 -0.95
C ASN A 635 20.54 58.26 0.42
N TRP A 636 21.38 58.37 1.45
CA TRP A 636 21.11 57.85 2.79
C TRP A 636 20.58 58.92 3.77
N LYS A 637 19.64 58.54 4.64
CA LYS A 637 19.27 59.32 5.83
C LYS A 637 20.40 59.25 6.86
N LEU A 638 20.70 60.37 7.52
CA LEU A 638 21.81 60.47 8.49
C LEU A 638 21.66 59.50 9.67
N THR A 639 20.44 59.28 10.15
CA THR A 639 20.14 58.30 11.21
C THR A 639 20.44 56.86 10.77
N THR A 640 20.01 56.47 9.58
CA THR A 640 20.29 55.13 9.02
C THR A 640 21.79 54.89 8.84
N PHE A 641 22.53 55.90 8.38
CA PHE A 641 23.98 55.85 8.21
C PHE A 641 24.71 55.69 9.55
N LYS A 642 24.36 56.49 10.56
CA LYS A 642 24.93 56.37 11.92
C LYS A 642 24.70 54.99 12.53
N ASN A 643 23.46 54.51 12.54
CA ASN A 643 23.13 53.21 13.13
C ASN A 643 23.88 52.06 12.46
N ALA A 644 24.09 52.13 11.14
CA ALA A 644 24.81 51.09 10.39
C ALA A 644 26.33 51.16 10.57
N LEU A 645 26.89 52.36 10.79
CA LEU A 645 28.28 52.53 11.23
C LEU A 645 28.52 52.05 12.66
N GLU A 646 27.66 52.43 13.61
CA GLU A 646 27.71 51.93 14.99
C GLU A 646 27.60 50.41 15.02
N HIS A 647 26.69 49.80 14.23
CA HIS A 647 26.62 48.35 14.12
C HIS A 647 27.92 47.70 13.60
N LYS A 648 28.71 48.36 12.74
CA LYS A 648 29.96 47.79 12.19
C LYS A 648 31.22 48.13 13.00
N CYS A 649 31.22 49.26 13.70
CA CYS A 649 32.38 49.75 14.44
C CYS A 649 32.26 49.57 15.97
N SER A 650 31.08 49.20 16.49
CA SER A 650 30.84 49.02 17.93
C SER A 650 30.56 47.58 18.36
N THR A 651 30.52 46.61 17.43
CA THR A 651 30.69 45.19 17.78
C THR A 651 32.14 44.94 18.21
N PRO A 652 32.38 44.27 19.35
CA PRO A 652 33.72 44.03 19.91
C PRO A 652 34.54 42.99 19.11
#